data_AF-A0A937N9U5-F1
#
_entry.id   AF-A0A937N9U5-F1
#
_cell.length_a   1.000
_cell.length_b   1.000
_cell.length_c   1.000
_cell.angle_alpha   90.00
_cell.angle_beta   90.00
_cell.angle_gamma   90.00
#
_symmetry.space_group_name_H-M   'P 1'
#
loop_
_entity.id
_entity.type
_entity.pdbx_description
1 polymer ?
#
loop_
_entity_poly.entity_id
_entity_poly.type
_entity_poly.pdbx_seq_one_letter_code
_entity_poly.pdbx_strand_id
1 'polypeptide(L)'
;MLRITPHVATFALMIAAPVQAGPVWRNMILTVDSVETDDRIVVGTDERTKQTRRLHIPDDALISRLVPTRRLIGIEQLVEGDRLICRADVSGDTPRVTAVRVTTEGPVADAPSTPRPAAVAAPKPQFMAAAFEAVDIEPSHLRWAGASSRRVLVEVPPTDIGTREVDDAPAAVVLDILERFKLRIDGRSVQVMRVDPTSGEPMPCDDWAYRRSAFDRPHRWYDAAIPFDYPQVIAGISRTDDQPRRTATPGFGYQYASVGDGKAGKLAFIHTQQARQPSYYAIYFDLLDDQERYEPGPRGWLGDGQVRCEQTARYTFATGHVRIDLVDFDGDGLTDIITGDQNGQLMWLANLGEPDAPRFKQARLINDADGRPIDVGIHAAPLVVDWNDDGVEDLLVGTYTNRIAVYRNHGESGDWRLRFHDVLRIDGKPLELPISPIVGRDESIFQHDYYPVLDTADVDGDGDADLLAGGYVTGRIYLYENNGRDDDGWPALTFCGPFEADGKPINVGDWCAAPEVIDLNGDGLPDLLSGAHAMTPEGTAAFRALRCYQNVGEVGGWRFREIDAPLEGEMPTTALGTPRVADMTADGLPDLVFSGGRNIWLLKNVGSETAPRFRIPQSPIQLKWGTVNLPGNYFVDYNDDGMIDAVSRYHVNCNSGRGNPYFFDDTIDVLPADVTIRHDSGIGDDWFWPRLADFDGDGDWDILFGDWFGHVWLHANNAGTYDLEGEKLADISGAPLRVGPETDGDVSDFTALQGARTVFVVGDFDGDDVNDLVLGDTFGKVYYAHNVGTADRPGFESLVEIGDLGRRLLVDATDWNADGRLDVLAGSANGRVRVFLNNGKKGAAAFADGFDPNLPPILQPRVLAVDLNNDGDDDIFSPSLMGSIWVERSFLRQGYAPGRILHIEARPE
;
A
#
# COMPACT_ATOMS: atom_id res chain seq x y z
N MET A 1 25.09 -12.11 -34.81
CA MET A 1 24.77 -13.46 -34.28
C MET A 1 25.41 -13.61 -32.90
N LEU A 2 24.58 -13.66 -31.84
CA LEU A 2 24.67 -14.39 -30.54
C LEU A 2 26.03 -14.44 -29.77
N ARG A 3 26.15 -14.34 -28.42
CA ARG A 3 25.30 -14.03 -27.25
C ARG A 3 26.16 -14.16 -25.95
N ILE A 4 25.96 -13.27 -24.94
CA ILE A 4 26.15 -13.33 -23.44
C ILE A 4 27.55 -13.75 -22.84
N THR A 5 28.13 -13.30 -21.70
CA THR A 5 27.81 -12.52 -20.45
C THR A 5 29.16 -12.12 -19.79
N PRO A 6 29.23 -11.20 -18.80
CA PRO A 6 30.14 -11.40 -17.67
C PRO A 6 29.43 -11.37 -16.30
N HIS A 7 29.81 -12.33 -15.45
CA HIS A 7 29.40 -12.49 -14.06
C HIS A 7 30.02 -11.41 -13.15
N VAL A 8 29.20 -10.84 -12.24
CA VAL A 8 29.66 -10.13 -11.04
C VAL A 8 29.84 -11.15 -9.92
N ALA A 9 31.04 -11.21 -9.33
CA ALA A 9 31.36 -12.06 -8.19
C ALA A 9 31.35 -11.24 -6.89
N THR A 10 30.51 -11.65 -5.93
CA THR A 10 30.48 -11.15 -4.55
C THR A 10 31.29 -12.10 -3.66
N PHE A 11 32.22 -11.61 -2.84
CA PHE A 11 33.09 -12.44 -1.98
C PHE A 11 32.72 -12.28 -0.50
N ALA A 12 32.67 -13.40 0.23
CA ALA A 12 32.46 -13.47 1.68
C ALA A 12 33.72 -13.99 2.40
N LEU A 13 33.98 -13.52 3.63
CA LEU A 13 35.06 -14.01 4.50
C LEU A 13 34.58 -15.27 5.26
N MET A 14 35.18 -16.43 5.00
CA MET A 14 34.97 -17.64 5.82
C MET A 14 36.24 -17.95 6.60
N ILE A 15 36.13 -17.99 7.93
CA ILE A 15 37.20 -18.47 8.82
C ILE A 15 36.75 -19.83 9.34
N ALA A 16 37.49 -20.89 9.02
CA ALA A 16 37.31 -22.21 9.61
C ALA A 16 38.63 -22.62 10.28
N ALA A 17 38.60 -22.86 11.59
CA ALA A 17 39.75 -23.33 12.36
C ALA A 17 39.34 -24.51 13.28
N PRO A 18 40.22 -25.49 13.53
CA PRO A 18 39.99 -26.51 14.55
C PRO A 18 40.13 -25.91 15.96
N VAL A 19 39.26 -26.32 16.88
CA VAL A 19 39.17 -25.75 18.23
C VAL A 19 40.42 -26.05 19.05
N GLN A 20 41.27 -25.04 19.28
CA GLN A 20 42.16 -25.00 20.45
C GLN A 20 41.97 -23.70 21.23
N ALA A 21 41.80 -23.84 22.54
CA ALA A 21 41.35 -22.82 23.47
C ALA A 21 42.32 -21.63 23.58
N GLY A 22 41.81 -20.45 23.22
CA GLY A 22 42.38 -19.11 23.47
C GLY A 22 41.25 -18.13 23.84
N PRO A 23 41.56 -16.93 24.38
CA PRO A 23 40.62 -16.12 25.14
C PRO A 23 39.38 -15.71 24.32
N VAL A 24 38.23 -15.81 24.99
CA VAL A 24 36.86 -15.77 24.46
C VAL A 24 36.51 -14.39 23.86
N TRP A 25 36.10 -14.38 22.60
CA TRP A 25 35.56 -13.24 21.87
C TRP A 25 34.04 -13.21 22.02
N ARG A 26 33.50 -12.34 22.88
CA ARG A 26 32.05 -12.11 22.95
C ARG A 26 31.74 -10.62 23.02
N ASN A 27 30.82 -10.16 22.17
CA ASN A 27 30.13 -8.87 22.21
C ASN A 27 31.01 -7.61 22.07
N MET A 28 31.88 -7.55 21.06
CA MET A 28 32.57 -6.30 20.67
C MET A 28 32.02 -5.78 19.33
N ILE A 29 31.72 -4.48 19.26
CA ILE A 29 31.38 -3.76 18.03
C ILE A 29 32.60 -2.93 17.65
N LEU A 30 33.18 -3.19 16.47
CA LEU A 30 34.43 -2.57 16.03
C LEU A 30 34.24 -1.85 14.70
N THR A 31 34.63 -0.59 14.65
CA THR A 31 34.81 0.14 13.39
C THR A 31 36.22 -0.14 12.89
N VAL A 32 36.35 -0.79 11.73
CA VAL A 32 37.65 -1.13 11.16
C VAL A 32 38.27 0.14 10.56
N ASP A 33 39.40 0.56 11.12
CA ASP A 33 40.12 1.76 10.72
C ASP A 33 41.19 1.43 9.66
N SER A 34 41.87 0.28 9.78
CA SER A 34 42.83 -0.22 8.78
C SER A 34 43.10 -1.72 8.92
N VAL A 35 43.63 -2.34 7.85
CA VAL A 35 44.08 -3.74 7.84
C VAL A 35 45.51 -3.78 7.33
N GLU A 36 46.41 -4.34 8.15
CA GLU A 36 47.82 -4.55 7.79
C GLU A 36 47.96 -5.98 7.26
N THR A 37 47.94 -6.12 5.92
CA THR A 37 47.83 -7.42 5.24
C THR A 37 49.04 -8.32 5.38
N ASP A 38 50.23 -7.74 5.55
CA ASP A 38 51.49 -8.51 5.64
C ASP A 38 51.69 -9.15 7.03
N ASP A 39 51.11 -8.55 8.08
CA ASP A 39 51.19 -9.05 9.46
C ASP A 39 49.88 -9.73 9.95
N ARG A 40 48.86 -9.81 9.08
CA ARG A 40 47.53 -10.38 9.41
C ARG A 40 46.87 -9.69 10.61
N ILE A 41 47.01 -8.35 10.71
CA ILE A 41 46.46 -7.55 11.81
C ILE A 41 45.30 -6.67 11.33
N VAL A 42 44.17 -6.72 12.03
CA VAL A 42 43.06 -5.77 11.88
C VAL A 42 43.12 -4.75 13.00
N VAL A 43 43.10 -3.47 12.62
CA VAL A 43 43.06 -2.36 13.58
C VAL A 43 41.68 -1.71 13.52
N GLY A 44 40.99 -1.66 14.65
CA GLY A 44 39.68 -1.04 14.73
C GLY A 44 39.39 -0.41 16.08
N THR A 45 38.47 0.55 16.10
CA THR A 45 38.05 1.25 17.30
C THR A 45 36.78 0.61 17.86
N ASP A 46 36.84 0.16 19.11
CA ASP A 46 35.70 -0.41 19.82
C ASP A 46 34.65 0.69 20.06
N GLU A 47 33.45 0.53 19.50
CA GLU A 47 32.43 1.56 19.55
C GLU A 47 31.91 1.83 20.97
N ARG A 48 32.03 0.85 21.88
CA ARG A 48 31.57 0.97 23.28
C ARG A 48 32.62 1.63 24.16
N THR A 49 33.89 1.29 23.98
CA THR A 49 35.00 1.81 24.83
C THR A 49 35.76 2.98 24.20
N LYS A 50 35.54 3.24 22.90
CA LYS A 50 36.27 4.22 22.07
C LYS A 50 37.78 4.01 22.03
N GLN A 51 38.26 2.82 22.38
CA GLN A 51 39.68 2.48 22.33
C GLN A 51 40.02 1.75 21.04
N THR A 52 41.14 2.12 20.42
CA THR A 52 41.72 1.40 19.28
C THR A 52 42.30 0.07 19.74
N ARG A 53 41.95 -1.00 19.05
CA ARG A 53 42.38 -2.38 19.30
C ARG A 53 43.03 -2.95 18.05
N ARG A 54 44.09 -3.73 18.25
CA ARG A 54 44.79 -4.49 17.19
C ARG A 54 44.49 -5.97 17.39
N LEU A 55 44.05 -6.64 16.32
CA LEU A 55 43.56 -8.01 16.35
C LEU A 55 44.38 -8.87 15.39
N HIS A 56 44.97 -9.96 15.90
CA HIS A 56 45.77 -10.89 15.10
C HIS A 56 44.88 -12.00 14.52
N ILE A 57 44.95 -12.21 13.21
CA ILE A 57 44.24 -13.30 12.54
C ILE A 57 45.15 -14.55 12.53
N PRO A 58 44.68 -15.72 12.99
CA PRO A 58 45.45 -16.96 12.99
C PRO A 58 46.00 -17.33 11.60
N ASP A 59 47.18 -17.96 11.57
CA ASP A 59 47.92 -18.25 10.34
C ASP A 59 47.23 -19.28 9.43
N ASP A 60 46.36 -20.12 9.98
CA ASP A 60 45.64 -21.18 9.28
C ASP A 60 44.29 -20.73 8.67
N ALA A 61 43.89 -19.47 8.87
CA ALA A 61 42.68 -18.92 8.26
C ALA A 61 42.88 -18.55 6.77
N LEU A 62 41.93 -18.94 5.90
CA LEU A 62 41.89 -18.55 4.49
C LEU A 62 41.33 -17.12 4.36
N ILE A 63 42.11 -16.19 3.80
CA ILE A 63 41.69 -14.79 3.58
C ILE A 63 41.60 -14.51 2.08
N SER A 64 40.40 -14.36 1.55
CA SER A 64 40.20 -13.79 0.21
C SER A 64 40.01 -12.28 0.31
N ARG A 65 41.11 -11.53 0.31
CA ARG A 65 41.27 -10.06 0.16
C ARG A 65 40.21 -9.16 0.85
N LEU A 66 40.60 -8.49 1.93
CA LEU A 66 39.81 -7.44 2.60
C LEU A 66 39.83 -6.13 1.79
N VAL A 67 38.64 -5.57 1.49
CA VAL A 67 38.49 -4.21 0.93
C VAL A 67 38.01 -3.28 2.05
N PRO A 68 38.63 -2.11 2.24
CA PRO A 68 38.23 -1.20 3.32
C PRO A 68 36.97 -0.43 2.93
N THR A 69 35.79 -1.04 3.15
CA THR A 69 34.52 -0.32 3.17
C THR A 69 33.55 -0.89 4.21
N ARG A 70 33.35 -0.10 5.28
CA ARG A 70 32.22 0.02 6.24
C ARG A 70 31.82 -1.17 7.15
N ARG A 71 31.79 -0.83 8.45
CA ARG A 71 31.09 -1.39 9.65
C ARG A 71 30.91 -2.91 9.78
N LEU A 72 31.60 -3.49 10.76
CA LEU A 72 31.48 -4.90 11.15
C LEU A 72 30.59 -5.01 12.39
N ILE A 73 29.37 -5.50 12.23
CA ILE A 73 28.36 -5.57 13.29
C ILE A 73 28.32 -7.01 13.82
N GLY A 74 29.29 -7.32 14.67
CA GLY A 74 29.32 -8.59 15.40
C GLY A 74 29.99 -9.74 14.65
N ILE A 75 30.64 -10.59 15.43
CA ILE A 75 31.14 -11.90 15.00
C ILE A 75 30.36 -12.93 15.80
N GLU A 76 29.50 -13.69 15.14
CA GLU A 76 28.77 -14.78 15.79
C GLU A 76 29.52 -16.10 15.59
N GLN A 77 29.71 -16.83 16.69
CA GLN A 77 30.47 -18.06 16.73
C GLN A 77 29.48 -19.23 16.65
N LEU A 78 29.42 -19.90 15.50
CA LEU A 78 28.59 -21.09 15.30
C LEU A 78 29.48 -22.33 15.38
N VAL A 79 29.07 -23.29 16.20
CA VAL A 79 29.69 -24.62 16.29
C VAL A 79 28.84 -25.58 15.50
N GLU A 80 29.38 -26.13 14.41
CA GLU A 80 28.72 -27.15 13.60
C GLU A 80 29.65 -28.37 13.50
N GLY A 81 29.34 -29.41 14.29
CA GLY A 81 30.24 -30.53 14.52
C GLY A 81 31.56 -30.10 15.19
N ASP A 82 32.70 -30.58 14.68
CA ASP A 82 34.04 -30.36 15.26
C ASP A 82 34.73 -29.07 14.78
N ARG A 83 33.98 -28.15 14.14
CA ARG A 83 34.54 -26.94 13.50
C ARG A 83 33.88 -25.66 14.02
N LEU A 84 34.69 -24.61 14.08
CA LEU A 84 34.26 -23.25 14.39
C LEU A 84 34.03 -22.47 13.10
N ILE A 85 32.84 -21.88 12.94
CA ILE A 85 32.52 -20.96 11.85
C ILE A 85 32.24 -19.59 12.45
N CYS A 86 32.94 -18.56 11.96
CA CYS A 86 32.68 -17.17 12.33
C CYS A 86 31.89 -16.48 11.22
N ARG A 87 30.71 -15.94 11.56
CA ARG A 87 29.91 -15.10 10.66
C ARG A 87 30.17 -13.63 11.00
N ALA A 88 30.47 -12.80 10.02
CA ALA A 88 30.56 -11.35 10.18
C ALA A 88 29.42 -10.69 9.42
N ASP A 89 28.57 -9.93 10.11
CA ASP A 89 27.53 -9.11 9.45
C ASP A 89 28.11 -7.73 9.10
N VAL A 90 27.85 -7.30 7.87
CA VAL A 90 28.25 -6.00 7.33
C VAL A 90 26.95 -5.27 6.94
N SER A 91 26.77 -4.02 7.34
CA SER A 91 25.52 -3.29 7.02
C SER A 91 25.52 -2.78 5.57
N GLY A 92 24.60 -3.32 4.74
CA GLY A 92 24.32 -2.94 3.36
C GLY A 92 23.94 -4.17 2.53
N ASP A 93 22.87 -4.07 1.73
CA ASP A 93 22.25 -5.07 0.84
C ASP A 93 22.68 -6.55 1.01
N THR A 94 21.81 -7.28 1.74
CA THR A 94 21.62 -8.75 1.84
C THR A 94 22.84 -9.68 1.68
N PRO A 95 23.15 -10.52 2.70
CA PRO A 95 23.84 -11.78 2.47
C PRO A 95 22.87 -12.97 2.49
N ARG A 96 22.75 -13.69 1.35
CA ARG A 96 22.21 -15.07 1.30
C ARG A 96 23.38 -16.06 1.40
N VAL A 97 23.32 -16.98 2.36
CA VAL A 97 24.14 -18.20 2.36
C VAL A 97 23.35 -19.35 1.72
N THR A 98 24.00 -20.03 0.77
CA THR A 98 23.56 -21.32 0.22
C THR A 98 24.49 -22.40 0.77
N ALA A 99 24.01 -23.25 1.67
CA ALA A 99 24.76 -24.40 2.14
C ALA A 99 24.87 -25.44 1.02
N VAL A 100 26.08 -25.94 0.77
CA VAL A 100 26.30 -27.14 -0.07
C VAL A 100 26.35 -28.34 0.85
N ARG A 101 25.44 -29.30 0.63
CA ARG A 101 25.26 -30.53 1.40
C ARG A 101 26.47 -31.47 1.25
N VAL A 102 27.00 -31.98 2.35
CA VAL A 102 27.84 -33.19 2.37
C VAL A 102 27.25 -34.16 3.39
N THR A 103 26.88 -35.35 2.94
CA THR A 103 26.20 -36.41 3.71
C THR A 103 27.21 -37.37 4.34
N THR A 104 26.99 -37.75 5.61
CA THR A 104 27.37 -39.07 6.18
C THR A 104 26.42 -39.45 7.33
N GLU A 105 26.15 -40.74 7.45
CA GLU A 105 25.04 -41.41 8.15
C GLU A 105 25.24 -41.68 9.67
N GLY A 106 24.13 -41.79 10.43
CA GLY A 106 23.95 -42.68 11.61
C GLY A 106 24.28 -42.15 13.04
N PRO A 107 23.80 -42.81 14.13
CA PRO A 107 22.56 -42.43 14.85
C PRO A 107 22.69 -41.93 16.32
N VAL A 108 21.54 -41.42 16.78
CA VAL A 108 21.03 -40.79 18.03
C VAL A 108 21.51 -41.30 19.41
N ALA A 109 21.59 -40.38 20.39
CA ALA A 109 21.19 -40.61 21.80
C ALA A 109 20.75 -39.29 22.52
N ASP A 110 19.67 -39.39 23.31
CA ASP A 110 18.83 -38.31 23.92
C ASP A 110 19.41 -37.55 25.13
N ALA A 111 18.92 -36.31 25.35
CA ALA A 111 18.34 -35.79 26.61
C ALA A 111 17.85 -34.32 26.48
N PRO A 112 16.85 -33.85 27.27
CA PRO A 112 15.99 -32.73 26.91
C PRO A 112 16.45 -31.37 27.47
N SER A 113 16.31 -30.32 26.66
CA SER A 113 16.26 -28.93 27.13
C SER A 113 15.15 -28.20 26.37
N THR A 114 14.18 -27.69 27.12
CA THR A 114 13.10 -26.80 26.67
C THR A 114 13.64 -25.65 25.80
N PRO A 115 13.13 -25.42 24.58
CA PRO A 115 13.55 -24.28 23.78
C PRO A 115 12.83 -23.00 24.19
N ARG A 116 13.60 -21.90 24.23
CA ARG A 116 13.08 -20.53 24.08
C ARG A 116 12.40 -20.39 22.71
N PRO A 117 11.34 -19.58 22.56
CA PRO A 117 10.77 -19.33 21.24
C PRO A 117 11.82 -18.67 20.35
N ALA A 118 12.12 -19.33 19.23
CA ALA A 118 12.98 -18.81 18.18
C ALA A 118 12.18 -17.78 17.38
N ALA A 119 12.82 -16.65 17.04
CA ALA A 119 12.30 -15.73 16.04
C ALA A 119 12.02 -16.50 14.74
N VAL A 120 10.78 -16.47 14.28
CA VAL A 120 10.35 -17.11 13.03
C VAL A 120 10.99 -16.34 11.87
N ALA A 121 12.10 -16.87 11.35
CA ALA A 121 12.54 -16.53 10.01
C ALA A 121 11.55 -17.15 9.02
N ALA A 122 11.04 -16.36 8.07
CA ALA A 122 10.20 -16.86 6.98
C ALA A 122 10.85 -18.13 6.36
N PRO A 123 10.11 -19.24 6.24
CA PRO A 123 10.69 -20.49 5.76
C PRO A 123 11.15 -20.32 4.32
N LYS A 124 12.43 -20.60 4.06
CA LYS A 124 12.86 -20.96 2.69
C LYS A 124 12.14 -22.25 2.31
N PRO A 125 11.61 -22.39 1.09
CA PRO A 125 10.90 -23.60 0.67
C PRO A 125 11.82 -24.83 0.82
N GLN A 126 11.51 -25.68 1.79
CA GLN A 126 12.12 -27.00 1.94
C GLN A 126 11.12 -28.05 1.48
N PHE A 127 11.40 -28.67 0.34
CA PHE A 127 10.69 -29.84 -0.14
C PHE A 127 11.13 -31.06 0.67
N MET A 128 10.33 -31.50 1.63
CA MET A 128 10.47 -32.81 2.27
C MET A 128 9.51 -33.79 1.57
N ALA A 129 10.05 -34.83 0.95
CA ALA A 129 9.28 -35.95 0.44
C ALA A 129 9.05 -36.95 1.58
N ALA A 130 7.87 -36.91 2.20
CA ALA A 130 7.36 -38.06 2.93
C ALA A 130 6.61 -38.99 1.95
N ALA A 131 6.81 -40.30 2.09
CA ALA A 131 6.13 -41.29 1.28
C ALA A 131 4.68 -41.43 1.76
N PHE A 132 3.73 -41.04 0.91
CA PHE A 132 2.30 -41.26 1.09
C PHE A 132 1.80 -42.20 -0.01
N GLU A 133 0.75 -42.97 0.27
CA GLU A 133 -0.04 -43.59 -0.79
C GLU A 133 -0.77 -42.46 -1.53
N ALA A 134 -0.11 -41.90 -2.55
CA ALA A 134 -0.76 -41.01 -3.49
C ALA A 134 -1.88 -41.82 -4.18
N VAL A 135 -3.12 -41.38 -4.03
CA VAL A 135 -4.16 -41.82 -4.95
C VAL A 135 -3.80 -41.17 -6.28
N ASP A 136 -3.27 -41.93 -7.22
CA ASP A 136 -3.11 -41.48 -8.60
C ASP A 136 -4.52 -41.19 -9.14
N ILE A 137 -4.85 -39.91 -9.32
CA ILE A 137 -6.13 -39.52 -9.89
C ILE A 137 -6.08 -39.75 -11.39
N GLU A 138 -6.73 -40.82 -11.83
CA GLU A 138 -6.96 -41.08 -13.25
C GLU A 138 -7.93 -40.02 -13.82
N PRO A 139 -7.50 -39.18 -14.78
CA PRO A 139 -8.33 -38.07 -15.26
C PRO A 139 -9.68 -38.48 -15.84
N SER A 140 -9.77 -39.72 -16.38
CA SER A 140 -11.00 -40.30 -16.93
C SER A 140 -12.10 -40.51 -15.89
N HIS A 141 -11.78 -40.54 -14.60
CA HIS A 141 -12.76 -40.68 -13.53
C HIS A 141 -13.33 -39.34 -13.07
N LEU A 142 -12.70 -38.21 -13.41
CA LEU A 142 -13.17 -36.89 -12.99
C LEU A 142 -14.20 -36.31 -13.93
N ARG A 143 -15.38 -35.96 -13.40
CA ARG A 143 -16.43 -35.28 -14.14
C ARG A 143 -15.98 -33.90 -14.62
N TRP A 144 -16.29 -33.55 -15.88
CA TRP A 144 -16.12 -32.19 -16.39
C TRP A 144 -17.27 -31.31 -15.91
N ALA A 145 -17.03 -30.53 -14.85
CA ALA A 145 -18.05 -29.69 -14.21
C ALA A 145 -17.99 -28.21 -14.61
N GLY A 146 -16.81 -27.72 -15.02
CA GLY A 146 -16.62 -26.34 -15.45
C GLY A 146 -17.13 -26.07 -16.87
N ALA A 147 -17.38 -24.80 -17.17
CA ALA A 147 -17.91 -24.39 -18.46
C ALA A 147 -16.86 -24.39 -19.58
N SER A 148 -15.59 -24.14 -19.23
CA SER A 148 -14.51 -23.91 -20.18
C SER A 148 -14.02 -25.15 -20.92
N SER A 149 -13.24 -24.90 -21.96
CA SER A 149 -12.67 -25.87 -22.89
C SER A 149 -11.38 -26.55 -22.41
N ARG A 150 -10.71 -26.01 -21.38
CA ARG A 150 -9.52 -26.60 -20.77
C ARG A 150 -9.73 -26.81 -19.27
N ARG A 151 -9.01 -27.78 -18.71
CA ARG A 151 -8.79 -27.87 -17.26
C ARG A 151 -7.36 -28.29 -16.91
N VAL A 152 -6.88 -27.82 -15.77
CA VAL A 152 -5.67 -28.29 -15.10
C VAL A 152 -6.08 -28.99 -13.82
N LEU A 153 -5.60 -30.21 -13.62
CA LEU A 153 -5.76 -30.94 -12.36
C LEU A 153 -4.59 -30.62 -11.45
N VAL A 154 -4.89 -30.20 -10.22
CA VAL A 154 -3.92 -29.74 -9.23
C VAL A 154 -4.10 -30.52 -7.94
N GLU A 155 -2.99 -30.97 -7.36
CA GLU A 155 -2.91 -31.47 -5.99
C GLU A 155 -2.34 -30.37 -5.09
N VAL A 156 -2.96 -30.13 -3.94
CA VAL A 156 -2.41 -29.33 -2.86
C VAL A 156 -2.02 -30.30 -1.73
N PRO A 157 -0.72 -30.51 -1.48
CA PRO A 157 -0.24 -31.38 -0.40
C PRO A 157 -0.68 -30.86 0.98
N PRO A 158 -0.89 -31.74 1.97
CA PRO A 158 -1.29 -31.30 3.29
C PRO A 158 -0.15 -30.62 4.04
N THR A 159 -0.48 -29.64 4.87
CA THR A 159 0.41 -29.01 5.86
C THR A 159 -0.02 -29.35 7.28
N ASP A 160 0.78 -28.96 8.28
CA ASP A 160 0.44 -29.21 9.69
C ASP A 160 -0.46 -28.09 10.23
N ILE A 161 -1.73 -28.42 10.46
CA ILE A 161 -2.77 -27.49 10.97
C ILE A 161 -2.98 -27.63 12.48
N GLY A 162 -2.06 -28.30 13.18
CA GLY A 162 -2.12 -28.54 14.61
C GLY A 162 -3.19 -29.58 14.97
N THR A 163 -4.05 -29.23 15.93
CA THR A 163 -5.15 -30.10 16.40
C THR A 163 -6.48 -29.87 15.67
N ARG A 164 -6.53 -28.92 14.73
CA ARG A 164 -7.74 -28.60 13.96
C ARG A 164 -8.09 -29.72 12.98
N GLU A 165 -9.39 -29.89 12.71
CA GLU A 165 -9.87 -30.86 11.71
C GLU A 165 -9.96 -30.26 10.31
N VAL A 166 -10.19 -28.95 10.23
CA VAL A 166 -10.34 -28.17 9.00
C VAL A 166 -9.56 -26.87 9.17
N ASP A 167 -9.03 -26.35 8.07
CA ASP A 167 -8.30 -25.08 7.99
C ASP A 167 -8.48 -24.51 6.59
N ASP A 168 -8.71 -23.20 6.47
CA ASP A 168 -8.73 -22.51 5.20
C ASP A 168 -7.44 -21.71 5.03
N ALA A 169 -6.69 -22.01 3.97
CA ALA A 169 -5.46 -21.28 3.64
C ALA A 169 -5.43 -20.94 2.14
N PRO A 170 -4.79 -19.83 1.74
CA PRO A 170 -4.54 -19.57 0.33
C PRO A 170 -3.63 -20.65 -0.27
N ALA A 171 -4.06 -21.27 -1.37
CA ALA A 171 -3.21 -22.09 -2.22
C ALA A 171 -2.87 -21.34 -3.51
N ALA A 172 -1.78 -21.72 -4.17
CA ALA A 172 -1.42 -21.16 -5.45
C ALA A 172 -0.74 -22.14 -6.40
N VAL A 173 -1.01 -21.98 -7.70
CA VAL A 173 -0.35 -22.70 -8.79
C VAL A 173 0.19 -21.72 -9.82
N VAL A 174 1.41 -21.96 -10.31
CA VAL A 174 2.02 -21.15 -11.37
C VAL A 174 1.69 -21.75 -12.73
N LEU A 175 1.15 -20.92 -13.63
CA LEU A 175 0.79 -21.30 -14.99
C LEU A 175 1.54 -20.40 -15.98
N ASP A 176 2.42 -21.01 -16.78
CA ASP A 176 2.99 -20.38 -17.97
C ASP A 176 2.11 -20.72 -19.18
N ILE A 177 1.19 -19.82 -19.52
CA ILE A 177 0.15 -20.06 -20.53
C ILE A 177 0.76 -19.94 -21.93
N LEU A 178 1.62 -18.95 -22.14
CA LEU A 178 2.30 -18.72 -23.41
C LEU A 178 3.26 -19.87 -23.75
N GLU A 179 4.06 -20.34 -22.80
CA GLU A 179 4.96 -21.46 -23.05
C GLU A 179 4.18 -22.72 -23.46
N ARG A 180 3.07 -23.00 -22.77
CA ARG A 180 2.28 -24.23 -22.94
C ARG A 180 1.35 -24.21 -24.15
N PHE A 181 0.68 -23.09 -24.40
CA PHE A 181 -0.41 -23.02 -25.38
C PHE A 181 -0.13 -22.07 -26.54
N LYS A 182 0.93 -21.25 -26.46
CA LYS A 182 1.23 -20.18 -27.43
C LYS A 182 0.11 -19.13 -27.56
N LEU A 183 -0.78 -19.08 -26.57
CA LEU A 183 -1.91 -18.16 -26.46
C LEU A 183 -1.88 -17.49 -25.08
N ARG A 184 -2.90 -16.68 -24.78
CA ARG A 184 -3.12 -16.03 -23.49
C ARG A 184 -4.34 -16.63 -22.80
N ILE A 185 -4.38 -16.57 -21.47
CA ILE A 185 -5.56 -17.04 -20.71
C ILE A 185 -6.68 -16.00 -20.80
N ASP A 186 -7.93 -16.46 -20.96
CA ASP A 186 -9.07 -15.58 -20.67
C ASP A 186 -9.27 -15.55 -19.15
N GLY A 187 -8.80 -14.49 -18.49
CA GLY A 187 -8.94 -14.35 -17.04
C GLY A 187 -10.40 -14.45 -16.59
N ARG A 188 -11.35 -13.99 -17.42
CA ARG A 188 -12.79 -14.07 -17.11
C ARG A 188 -13.26 -15.50 -17.07
N SER A 189 -12.68 -16.43 -17.81
CA SER A 189 -13.17 -17.82 -17.89
C SER A 189 -12.86 -18.66 -16.65
N VAL A 190 -11.90 -18.24 -15.82
CA VAL A 190 -11.33 -19.08 -14.76
C VAL A 190 -12.39 -19.55 -13.75
N GLN A 191 -12.41 -20.86 -13.48
CA GLN A 191 -13.15 -21.47 -12.36
C GLN A 191 -12.23 -22.44 -11.62
N VAL A 192 -12.23 -22.35 -10.29
CA VAL A 192 -11.48 -23.29 -9.43
C VAL A 192 -12.49 -24.13 -8.66
N MET A 193 -12.40 -25.45 -8.76
CA MET A 193 -13.31 -26.38 -8.08
C MET A 193 -12.51 -27.43 -7.33
N ARG A 194 -12.83 -27.68 -6.06
CA ARG A 194 -12.28 -28.84 -5.33
C ARG A 194 -13.00 -30.09 -5.82
N VAL A 195 -12.29 -31.21 -5.94
CA VAL A 195 -12.85 -32.49 -6.40
C VAL A 195 -12.59 -33.58 -5.36
N ASP A 196 -13.57 -34.46 -5.18
CA ASP A 196 -13.37 -35.69 -4.41
C ASP A 196 -12.64 -36.70 -5.31
N PRO A 197 -11.41 -37.12 -4.96
CA PRO A 197 -10.63 -38.05 -5.78
C PRO A 197 -11.25 -39.44 -5.89
N THR A 198 -12.15 -39.81 -4.98
CA THR A 198 -12.79 -41.14 -4.95
C THR A 198 -14.01 -41.20 -5.85
N SER A 199 -14.91 -40.21 -5.73
CA SER A 199 -16.13 -40.15 -6.54
C SER A 199 -15.93 -39.47 -7.89
N GLY A 200 -14.91 -38.61 -8.02
CA GLY A 200 -14.65 -37.80 -9.20
C GLY A 200 -15.61 -36.60 -9.36
N GLU A 201 -16.46 -36.34 -8.36
CA GLU A 201 -17.42 -35.24 -8.37
C GLU A 201 -16.82 -33.95 -7.76
N PRO A 202 -17.24 -32.77 -8.25
CA PRO A 202 -16.87 -31.50 -7.63
C PRO A 202 -17.52 -31.34 -6.26
N MET A 203 -16.79 -30.75 -5.31
CA MET A 203 -17.23 -30.50 -3.94
C MET A 203 -17.74 -29.06 -3.80
N PRO A 204 -18.86 -28.83 -3.10
CA PRO A 204 -19.39 -27.49 -2.91
C PRO A 204 -18.43 -26.59 -2.12
N CYS A 205 -18.62 -25.29 -2.27
CA CYS A 205 -17.99 -24.23 -1.50
C CYS A 205 -19.08 -23.32 -0.92
N ASP A 206 -18.77 -22.64 0.18
CA ASP A 206 -19.62 -21.59 0.73
C ASP A 206 -19.92 -20.51 -0.31
N ASP A 207 -21.02 -19.79 -0.08
CA ASP A 207 -21.46 -18.75 -1.00
C ASP A 207 -20.39 -17.67 -1.13
N TRP A 208 -20.04 -17.31 -2.36
CA TRP A 208 -19.14 -16.20 -2.64
C TRP A 208 -19.70 -15.41 -3.82
N ALA A 209 -19.57 -14.09 -3.74
CA ALA A 209 -20.37 -13.14 -4.53
C ALA A 209 -20.24 -13.31 -6.05
N TYR A 210 -19.14 -13.91 -6.53
CA TYR A 210 -18.81 -13.99 -7.95
C TYR A 210 -18.82 -15.43 -8.50
N ARG A 211 -19.40 -16.38 -7.75
CA ARG A 211 -19.53 -17.78 -8.18
C ARG A 211 -20.45 -17.93 -9.40
N ARG A 212 -20.10 -18.85 -10.30
CA ARG A 212 -20.98 -19.29 -11.40
C ARG A 212 -21.68 -20.60 -11.11
N SER A 213 -21.16 -21.35 -10.14
CA SER A 213 -21.70 -22.62 -9.69
C SER A 213 -21.50 -22.76 -8.17
N ALA A 214 -22.17 -23.73 -7.57
CA ALA A 214 -22.00 -24.06 -6.15
C ALA A 214 -20.59 -24.61 -5.81
N PHE A 215 -19.75 -24.87 -6.81
CA PHE A 215 -18.43 -25.50 -6.65
C PHE A 215 -17.28 -24.50 -6.81
N ASP A 216 -17.56 -23.30 -7.32
CA ASP A 216 -16.54 -22.30 -7.61
C ASP A 216 -15.94 -21.78 -6.30
N ARG A 217 -14.61 -21.80 -6.21
CA ARG A 217 -13.84 -21.25 -5.09
C ARG A 217 -13.45 -19.79 -5.37
N PRO A 218 -13.39 -18.93 -4.35
CA PRO A 218 -12.76 -17.62 -4.48
C PRO A 218 -11.32 -17.76 -5.00
N HIS A 219 -10.98 -16.98 -6.02
CA HIS A 219 -9.68 -17.06 -6.68
C HIS A 219 -9.25 -15.70 -7.22
N ARG A 220 -7.95 -15.59 -7.54
CA ARG A 220 -7.34 -14.41 -8.14
C ARG A 220 -6.16 -14.79 -9.02
N TRP A 221 -6.10 -14.20 -10.21
CA TRP A 221 -4.95 -14.31 -11.11
C TRP A 221 -3.95 -13.18 -10.84
N TYR A 222 -2.76 -13.54 -10.36
CA TYR A 222 -1.61 -12.65 -10.23
C TYR A 222 -0.75 -12.74 -11.48
N ASP A 223 -0.95 -11.78 -12.38
CA ASP A 223 -0.28 -11.73 -13.67
C ASP A 223 1.22 -11.46 -13.51
N ALA A 224 2.06 -12.19 -14.28
CA ALA A 224 3.51 -12.06 -14.22
C ALA A 224 4.04 -10.78 -14.90
N ALA A 225 3.22 -10.09 -15.71
CA ALA A 225 3.57 -8.78 -16.25
C ALA A 225 3.64 -7.68 -15.17
N ILE A 226 3.02 -7.93 -14.00
CA ILE A 226 3.17 -7.09 -12.81
C ILE A 226 4.30 -7.70 -11.97
N PRO A 227 5.42 -7.00 -11.74
CA PRO A 227 6.54 -7.58 -11.00
C PRO A 227 6.15 -7.83 -9.54
N PHE A 228 6.43 -9.04 -9.06
CA PHE A 228 6.27 -9.36 -7.64
C PHE A 228 7.20 -8.51 -6.78
N ASP A 229 8.48 -8.43 -7.13
CA ASP A 229 9.44 -7.52 -6.49
C ASP A 229 9.26 -6.10 -7.05
N TYR A 230 8.21 -5.41 -6.62
CA TYR A 230 7.85 -4.10 -7.14
C TYR A 230 8.90 -3.05 -6.76
N PRO A 231 9.45 -2.27 -7.71
CA PRO A 231 10.59 -1.39 -7.46
C PRO A 231 10.16 -0.02 -6.91
N GLN A 232 9.57 -0.02 -5.72
CA GLN A 232 8.96 1.14 -5.07
C GLN A 232 9.97 2.24 -4.77
N VAL A 233 9.61 3.51 -5.02
CA VAL A 233 10.38 4.65 -4.53
C VAL A 233 9.77 5.13 -3.21
N ILE A 234 10.57 5.22 -2.15
CA ILE A 234 10.08 5.66 -0.83
C ILE A 234 10.32 7.17 -0.69
N ALA A 235 9.27 7.91 -0.31
CA ALA A 235 9.24 9.38 -0.14
C ALA A 235 9.24 10.22 -1.44
N GLY A 236 10.14 9.96 -2.38
CA GLY A 236 10.24 10.76 -3.62
C GLY A 236 11.64 10.72 -4.25
N ILE A 237 11.84 11.54 -5.29
CA ILE A 237 13.16 11.76 -5.86
C ILE A 237 14.07 12.45 -4.83
N SER A 238 15.28 11.93 -4.67
CA SER A 238 16.20 12.40 -3.63
C SER A 238 16.63 13.84 -3.87
N ARG A 239 16.44 14.71 -2.87
CA ARG A 239 16.89 16.11 -2.93
C ARG A 239 18.41 16.30 -2.85
N THR A 240 19.17 15.24 -2.57
CA THR A 240 20.64 15.33 -2.43
C THR A 240 21.41 15.01 -3.69
N ASP A 241 20.88 14.11 -4.52
CA ASP A 241 21.53 13.60 -5.73
C ASP A 241 20.56 13.55 -6.93
N ASP A 242 19.31 13.99 -6.77
CA ASP A 242 18.26 14.04 -7.79
C ASP A 242 17.94 12.68 -8.45
N GLN A 243 18.26 11.56 -7.77
CA GLN A 243 18.00 10.21 -8.28
C GLN A 243 16.80 9.54 -7.59
N PRO A 244 16.00 8.75 -8.32
CA PRO A 244 14.99 7.88 -7.70
C PRO A 244 15.67 6.73 -6.94
N ARG A 245 15.30 6.53 -5.68
CA ARG A 245 15.83 5.45 -4.83
C ARG A 245 14.81 4.34 -4.68
N ARG A 246 15.07 3.22 -5.36
CA ARG A 246 14.15 2.09 -5.45
C ARG A 246 14.46 1.04 -4.39
N THR A 247 13.41 0.52 -3.78
CA THR A 247 13.44 -0.64 -2.88
C THR A 247 12.51 -1.71 -3.46
N ALA A 248 12.95 -2.96 -3.48
CA ALA A 248 12.08 -4.06 -3.88
C ALA A 248 11.06 -4.35 -2.78
N THR A 249 9.78 -4.13 -3.07
CA THR A 249 8.65 -4.34 -2.15
C THR A 249 7.75 -5.47 -2.69
N PRO A 250 7.88 -6.70 -2.16
CA PRO A 250 7.16 -7.87 -2.65
C PRO A 250 5.64 -7.72 -2.66
N GLY A 251 4.99 -8.00 -3.79
CA GLY A 251 3.54 -8.01 -3.97
C GLY A 251 2.86 -6.64 -4.03
N PHE A 252 3.62 -5.53 -3.93
CA PHE A 252 3.06 -4.18 -3.82
C PHE A 252 2.30 -3.74 -5.08
N GLY A 253 2.79 -4.12 -6.27
CA GLY A 253 2.16 -3.77 -7.55
C GLY A 253 0.71 -4.27 -7.70
N TYR A 254 0.34 -5.35 -7.00
CA TYR A 254 -1.01 -5.92 -7.06
C TYR A 254 -2.05 -5.11 -6.27
N GLN A 255 -1.62 -4.16 -5.43
CA GLN A 255 -2.53 -3.29 -4.68
C GLN A 255 -3.20 -2.22 -5.56
N TYR A 256 -2.63 -1.92 -6.72
CA TYR A 256 -3.16 -0.92 -7.67
C TYR A 256 -4.28 -1.44 -8.56
N ALA A 257 -4.75 -2.67 -8.33
CA ALA A 257 -5.77 -3.32 -9.14
C ALA A 257 -5.46 -3.33 -10.66
N SER A 258 -4.19 -3.19 -11.06
CA SER A 258 -3.76 -3.13 -12.45
C SER A 258 -3.95 -4.47 -13.17
N VAL A 259 -4.02 -4.44 -14.50
CA VAL A 259 -4.15 -5.63 -15.35
C VAL A 259 -2.84 -5.92 -16.07
N GLY A 260 -2.48 -7.20 -16.16
CA GLY A 260 -1.31 -7.65 -16.92
C GLY A 260 -1.66 -8.08 -18.34
N ASP A 261 -0.95 -9.08 -18.85
CA ASP A 261 -1.06 -9.50 -20.26
C ASP A 261 -1.62 -10.91 -20.48
N GLY A 262 -1.86 -11.68 -19.42
CA GLY A 262 -2.45 -13.01 -19.48
C GLY A 262 -1.51 -14.11 -20.04
N LYS A 263 -0.22 -13.83 -20.22
CA LYS A 263 0.74 -14.81 -20.78
C LYS A 263 1.26 -15.80 -19.75
N ALA A 264 1.44 -15.36 -18.52
CA ALA A 264 1.87 -16.20 -17.41
C ALA A 264 1.46 -15.57 -16.08
N GLY A 265 1.38 -16.37 -15.03
CA GLY A 265 1.00 -15.87 -13.72
C GLY A 265 0.83 -16.95 -12.67
N LYS A 266 0.50 -16.50 -11.47
CA LYS A 266 0.17 -17.32 -10.32
C LYS A 266 -1.34 -17.24 -10.08
N LEU A 267 -2.03 -18.35 -10.22
CA LEU A 267 -3.44 -18.46 -9.83
C LEU A 267 -3.51 -18.85 -8.36
N ALA A 268 -4.00 -17.93 -7.53
CA ALA A 268 -4.27 -18.17 -6.12
C ALA A 268 -5.75 -18.42 -5.87
N PHE A 269 -6.08 -19.22 -4.87
CA PHE A 269 -7.45 -19.58 -4.51
C PHE A 269 -7.55 -20.01 -3.05
N ILE A 270 -8.75 -19.88 -2.46
CA ILE A 270 -9.01 -20.41 -1.12
C ILE A 270 -8.98 -21.94 -1.16
N HIS A 271 -8.14 -22.53 -0.31
CA HIS A 271 -7.99 -23.95 -0.15
C HIS A 271 -8.41 -24.38 1.26
N THR A 272 -9.44 -25.24 1.31
CA THR A 272 -9.81 -25.93 2.54
C THR A 272 -9.03 -27.24 2.65
N GLN A 273 -8.20 -27.35 3.68
CA GLN A 273 -7.59 -28.60 4.08
C GLN A 273 -8.52 -29.38 5.01
N GLN A 274 -8.56 -30.71 4.86
CA GLN A 274 -9.27 -31.59 5.78
C GLN A 274 -8.29 -32.58 6.38
N ALA A 275 -8.09 -32.47 7.69
CA ALA A 275 -7.10 -33.21 8.45
C ALA A 275 -5.71 -33.14 7.77
N ARG A 276 -4.97 -34.26 7.73
CA ARG A 276 -3.65 -34.36 7.09
C ARG A 276 -3.74 -35.06 5.73
N GLN A 277 -4.74 -34.72 4.92
CA GLN A 277 -4.95 -35.31 3.59
C GLN A 277 -4.70 -34.29 2.47
N PRO A 278 -4.14 -34.71 1.33
CA PRO A 278 -4.04 -33.85 0.16
C PRO A 278 -5.44 -33.48 -0.34
N SER A 279 -5.57 -32.27 -0.88
CA SER A 279 -6.76 -31.82 -1.59
C SER A 279 -6.50 -31.74 -3.08
N TYR A 280 -7.54 -32.00 -3.88
CA TYR A 280 -7.43 -32.01 -5.33
C TYR A 280 -8.39 -30.99 -5.94
N TYR A 281 -7.95 -30.35 -7.00
CA TYR A 281 -8.66 -29.26 -7.66
C TYR A 281 -8.67 -29.45 -9.18
N ALA A 282 -9.80 -29.11 -9.79
CA ALA A 282 -9.91 -28.91 -11.23
C ALA A 282 -10.05 -27.40 -11.50
N ILE A 283 -9.10 -26.86 -12.26
CA ILE A 283 -9.05 -25.45 -12.63
C ILE A 283 -9.41 -25.33 -14.10
N TYR A 284 -10.56 -24.76 -14.39
CA TYR A 284 -11.09 -24.59 -15.75
C TYR A 284 -10.78 -23.21 -16.28
N PHE A 285 -10.44 -23.11 -17.57
CA PHE A 285 -10.22 -21.84 -18.25
C PHE A 285 -10.29 -22.02 -19.78
N ASP A 286 -10.47 -20.89 -20.47
CA ASP A 286 -10.40 -20.75 -21.91
C ASP A 286 -9.15 -19.94 -22.29
N LEU A 287 -8.79 -20.03 -23.56
CA LEU A 287 -7.68 -19.29 -24.15
C LEU A 287 -8.25 -18.20 -25.05
N LEU A 288 -7.64 -17.02 -25.00
CA LEU A 288 -7.96 -15.91 -25.88
C LEU A 288 -7.38 -16.14 -27.27
N ASP A 289 -8.10 -15.71 -28.30
CA ASP A 289 -7.54 -15.57 -29.63
C ASP A 289 -6.46 -14.47 -29.64
N ASP A 290 -5.52 -14.53 -30.60
CA ASP A 290 -4.37 -13.61 -30.64
C ASP A 290 -4.76 -12.13 -30.65
N GLN A 291 -5.92 -11.78 -31.21
CA GLN A 291 -6.42 -10.40 -31.35
C GLN A 291 -7.23 -9.91 -30.15
N GLU A 292 -7.64 -10.79 -29.23
CA GLU A 292 -8.53 -10.40 -28.13
C GLU A 292 -7.76 -9.66 -27.03
N ARG A 293 -8.32 -8.57 -26.50
CA ARG A 293 -7.71 -7.86 -25.36
C ARG A 293 -7.90 -8.70 -24.08
N TYR A 294 -6.85 -8.80 -23.27
CA TYR A 294 -6.95 -9.46 -21.97
C TYR A 294 -7.82 -8.62 -21.02
N GLU A 295 -8.75 -9.30 -20.35
CA GLU A 295 -9.53 -8.75 -19.24
C GLU A 295 -9.31 -9.61 -17.98
N PRO A 296 -9.18 -8.98 -16.81
CA PRO A 296 -9.04 -9.70 -15.55
C PRO A 296 -10.33 -10.46 -15.20
N GLY A 297 -10.13 -11.65 -14.61
CA GLY A 297 -11.19 -12.45 -14.01
C GLY A 297 -11.64 -11.98 -12.63
N PRO A 298 -12.51 -12.77 -11.99
CA PRO A 298 -12.87 -12.58 -10.59
C PRO A 298 -11.66 -12.38 -9.67
N ARG A 299 -11.81 -11.49 -8.68
CA ARG A 299 -10.79 -11.16 -7.69
C ARG A 299 -11.28 -11.41 -6.27
N GLY A 300 -11.48 -12.68 -5.92
CA GLY A 300 -11.81 -13.10 -4.55
C GLY A 300 -10.83 -12.54 -3.53
N TRP A 301 -11.28 -12.36 -2.28
CA TRP A 301 -10.46 -11.85 -1.19
C TRP A 301 -9.87 -13.04 -0.42
N LEU A 302 -8.61 -13.38 -0.65
CA LEU A 302 -8.13 -14.73 -0.35
C LEU A 302 -7.53 -14.91 1.05
N GLY A 303 -7.23 -13.83 1.78
CA GLY A 303 -6.44 -13.90 3.01
C GLY A 303 -4.93 -13.85 2.76
N ASP A 304 -4.48 -13.45 1.56
CA ASP A 304 -3.06 -13.37 1.20
C ASP A 304 -2.48 -11.95 1.30
N GLY A 305 -3.14 -11.08 2.07
CA GLY A 305 -2.74 -9.70 2.28
C GLY A 305 -2.96 -8.77 1.09
N GLN A 306 -3.79 -9.18 0.13
CA GLN A 306 -4.19 -8.33 -0.98
C GLN A 306 -5.53 -7.62 -0.72
N VAL A 307 -5.69 -6.46 -1.37
CA VAL A 307 -6.87 -5.60 -1.21
C VAL A 307 -8.15 -6.31 -1.67
N ARG A 308 -9.23 -6.08 -0.92
CA ARG A 308 -10.60 -6.45 -1.28
C ARG A 308 -11.00 -5.72 -2.55
N CYS A 309 -11.62 -6.43 -3.49
CA CYS A 309 -12.05 -5.88 -4.78
C CYS A 309 -13.52 -6.22 -5.05
N GLU A 310 -14.20 -5.36 -5.80
CA GLU A 310 -15.56 -5.59 -6.31
C GLU A 310 -15.63 -5.43 -7.83
N GLN A 311 -16.56 -6.13 -8.48
CA GLN A 311 -16.70 -6.10 -9.94
C GLN A 311 -16.86 -4.68 -10.51
N THR A 312 -17.50 -3.77 -9.76
CA THR A 312 -17.60 -2.35 -10.06
C THR A 312 -17.29 -1.55 -8.81
N ALA A 313 -16.18 -0.80 -8.80
CA ALA A 313 -15.80 0.00 -7.64
C ALA A 313 -16.53 1.35 -7.60
N ARG A 314 -16.74 1.88 -6.38
CA ARG A 314 -17.29 3.23 -6.15
C ARG A 314 -16.34 4.34 -6.60
N TYR A 315 -15.04 4.11 -6.46
CA TYR A 315 -14.00 5.05 -6.83
C TYR A 315 -13.25 4.58 -8.07
N THR A 316 -12.70 5.51 -8.86
CA THR A 316 -11.84 5.17 -9.99
C THR A 316 -10.57 4.44 -9.50
N PHE A 317 -9.92 4.96 -8.46
CA PHE A 317 -8.73 4.36 -7.86
C PHE A 317 -8.86 4.10 -6.36
N ALA A 318 -7.98 3.22 -5.88
CA ALA A 318 -7.78 2.93 -4.47
C ALA A 318 -7.34 4.16 -3.68
N THR A 319 -6.45 4.94 -4.27
CA THR A 319 -5.71 6.03 -3.67
C THR A 319 -6.16 7.39 -4.19
N GLY A 320 -5.83 8.43 -3.43
CA GLY A 320 -6.22 9.80 -3.75
C GLY A 320 -5.16 10.58 -4.54
N HIS A 321 -5.49 11.86 -4.75
CA HIS A 321 -4.66 12.86 -5.41
C HIS A 321 -4.29 12.47 -6.84
N VAL A 322 -5.28 11.92 -7.54
CA VAL A 322 -5.17 11.50 -8.94
C VAL A 322 -4.89 12.72 -9.81
N ARG A 323 -3.86 12.63 -10.64
CA ARG A 323 -3.48 13.61 -11.67
C ARG A 323 -3.56 12.93 -13.01
N ILE A 324 -3.92 13.68 -14.04
CA ILE A 324 -4.22 13.10 -15.34
C ILE A 324 -3.54 13.88 -16.45
N ASP A 325 -3.29 13.17 -17.53
CA ASP A 325 -3.00 13.74 -18.84
C ASP A 325 -3.63 12.88 -19.95
N LEU A 326 -3.81 13.44 -21.14
CA LEU A 326 -4.55 12.81 -22.23
C LEU A 326 -3.64 12.60 -23.45
N VAL A 327 -3.54 11.37 -23.93
CA VAL A 327 -2.73 11.03 -25.13
C VAL A 327 -3.23 9.71 -25.72
N ASP A 328 -3.08 9.50 -27.03
CA ASP A 328 -3.22 8.17 -27.65
C ASP A 328 -1.99 7.31 -27.31
N PHE A 329 -2.05 6.59 -26.19
CA PHE A 329 -0.87 5.92 -25.64
C PHE A 329 -0.55 4.61 -26.37
N ASP A 330 -1.55 3.85 -26.82
CA ASP A 330 -1.35 2.62 -27.59
C ASP A 330 -1.35 2.79 -29.12
N GLY A 331 -1.52 4.03 -29.61
CA GLY A 331 -1.46 4.38 -31.03
C GLY A 331 -2.66 3.87 -31.81
N ASP A 332 -3.79 3.60 -31.14
CA ASP A 332 -5.00 3.06 -31.75
C ASP A 332 -5.96 4.14 -32.30
N GLY A 333 -5.59 5.41 -32.15
CA GLY A 333 -6.33 6.58 -32.61
C GLY A 333 -7.41 7.04 -31.63
N LEU A 334 -7.52 6.42 -30.45
CA LEU A 334 -8.41 6.85 -29.37
C LEU A 334 -7.62 7.54 -28.27
N THR A 335 -8.12 8.67 -27.78
CA THR A 335 -7.51 9.36 -26.65
C THR A 335 -7.65 8.53 -25.37
N ASP A 336 -6.51 8.20 -24.76
CA ASP A 336 -6.40 7.53 -23.49
C ASP A 336 -6.19 8.50 -22.33
N ILE A 337 -6.17 7.96 -21.11
CA ILE A 337 -5.84 8.72 -19.90
C ILE A 337 -4.57 8.13 -19.27
N ILE A 338 -3.53 8.94 -19.15
CA ILE A 338 -2.40 8.66 -18.27
C ILE A 338 -2.68 9.29 -16.92
N THR A 339 -2.26 8.62 -15.85
CA THR A 339 -2.49 9.12 -14.50
C THR A 339 -1.35 8.82 -13.54
N GLY A 340 -1.16 9.72 -12.58
CA GLY A 340 -0.35 9.51 -11.38
C GLY A 340 -1.18 9.72 -10.12
N ASP A 341 -0.73 9.18 -8.99
CA ASP A 341 -1.43 9.29 -7.72
C ASP A 341 -0.52 9.70 -6.55
N GLN A 342 -1.06 9.70 -5.33
CA GLN A 342 -0.32 9.96 -4.10
C GLN A 342 0.84 9.00 -3.78
N ASN A 343 0.86 7.78 -4.32
CA ASN A 343 1.90 6.78 -4.09
C ASN A 343 2.93 6.72 -5.23
N GLY A 344 2.90 7.69 -6.15
CA GLY A 344 3.99 7.96 -7.08
C GLY A 344 4.04 7.06 -8.30
N GLN A 345 3.17 6.05 -8.42
CA GLN A 345 3.13 5.22 -9.62
C GLN A 345 2.40 5.93 -10.77
N LEU A 346 2.76 5.55 -12.00
CA LEU A 346 2.07 5.96 -13.22
C LEU A 346 1.26 4.82 -13.80
N MET A 347 0.02 5.12 -14.19
CA MET A 347 -0.92 4.18 -14.75
C MET A 347 -1.50 4.71 -16.07
N TRP A 348 -1.91 3.78 -16.92
CA TRP A 348 -2.56 4.04 -18.20
C TRP A 348 -3.96 3.41 -18.21
N LEU A 349 -4.96 4.22 -18.55
CA LEU A 349 -6.35 3.83 -18.74
C LEU A 349 -6.65 3.91 -20.23
N ALA A 350 -6.53 2.77 -20.91
CA ALA A 350 -6.88 2.63 -22.31
C ALA A 350 -8.37 2.94 -22.54
N ASN A 351 -8.66 3.70 -23.57
CA ASN A 351 -9.98 3.85 -24.13
C ASN A 351 -10.34 2.57 -24.90
N LEU A 352 -11.06 1.67 -24.23
CA LEU A 352 -11.50 0.42 -24.83
C LEU A 352 -12.82 0.56 -25.60
N GLY A 353 -13.21 1.79 -25.93
CA GLY A 353 -14.50 2.15 -26.49
C GLY A 353 -14.49 2.22 -28.02
N GLU A 354 -15.44 2.98 -28.53
CA GLU A 354 -15.44 3.50 -29.90
C GLU A 354 -15.14 5.00 -29.82
N PRO A 355 -14.75 5.68 -30.93
CA PRO A 355 -14.48 7.11 -30.93
C PRO A 355 -15.59 7.97 -30.28
N ASP A 356 -16.86 7.62 -30.50
CA ASP A 356 -18.03 8.34 -29.96
C ASP A 356 -18.56 7.83 -28.61
N ALA A 357 -17.94 6.77 -28.10
CA ALA A 357 -18.36 6.09 -26.89
C ALA A 357 -17.13 5.59 -26.09
N PRO A 358 -16.33 6.50 -25.52
CA PRO A 358 -15.12 6.15 -24.78
C PRO A 358 -15.42 5.26 -23.58
N ARG A 359 -14.53 4.31 -23.29
CA ARG A 359 -14.77 3.27 -22.27
C ARG A 359 -13.52 2.85 -21.50
N PHE A 360 -13.38 3.40 -20.30
CA PHE A 360 -12.29 3.11 -19.38
C PHE A 360 -12.72 2.10 -18.32
N LYS A 361 -12.26 0.84 -18.43
CA LYS A 361 -12.68 -0.26 -17.53
C LYS A 361 -11.56 -0.90 -16.74
N GLN A 362 -10.31 -0.58 -17.07
CA GLN A 362 -9.13 -1.18 -16.45
C GLN A 362 -7.94 -0.24 -16.57
N ALA A 363 -6.99 -0.41 -15.66
CA ALA A 363 -5.75 0.36 -15.62
C ALA A 363 -4.54 -0.56 -15.72
N ARG A 364 -3.47 -0.10 -16.38
CA ARG A 364 -2.18 -0.79 -16.52
C ARG A 364 -1.09 0.07 -15.89
N LEU A 365 -0.03 -0.57 -15.37
CA LEU A 365 1.16 0.17 -14.97
C LEU A 365 1.90 0.64 -16.22
N ILE A 366 2.39 1.87 -16.20
CA ILE A 366 3.32 2.36 -17.22
C ILE A 366 4.72 1.90 -16.82
N ASN A 367 5.43 1.28 -17.77
CA ASN A 367 6.76 0.74 -17.54
C ASN A 367 7.83 1.58 -18.25
N ASP A 368 9.03 1.58 -17.68
CA ASP A 368 10.24 2.07 -18.33
C ASP A 368 10.68 1.12 -19.48
N ALA A 369 11.66 1.56 -20.25
CA ALA A 369 12.21 0.82 -21.39
C ALA A 369 12.90 -0.51 -21.01
N ASP A 370 13.11 -0.77 -19.71
CA ASP A 370 13.62 -2.05 -19.20
C ASP A 370 12.49 -2.94 -18.66
N GLY A 371 11.22 -2.52 -18.80
CA GLY A 371 10.04 -3.26 -18.38
C GLY A 371 9.69 -3.11 -16.89
N ARG A 372 10.25 -2.10 -16.19
CA ARG A 372 9.95 -1.85 -14.76
C ARG A 372 8.86 -0.78 -14.62
N PRO A 373 7.89 -0.95 -13.71
CA PRO A 373 6.92 0.09 -13.42
C PRO A 373 7.60 1.43 -13.05
N ILE A 374 7.09 2.51 -13.66
CA ILE A 374 7.54 3.86 -13.32
C ILE A 374 6.87 4.28 -12.01
N ASP A 375 7.72 4.57 -11.05
CA ASP A 375 7.37 5.05 -9.71
C ASP A 375 8.34 6.19 -9.37
N VAL A 376 7.80 7.36 -9.02
CA VAL A 376 8.51 8.58 -8.61
C VAL A 376 8.36 8.89 -7.10
N GLY A 377 7.73 8.00 -6.35
CA GLY A 377 7.64 8.00 -4.90
C GLY A 377 6.31 8.48 -4.35
N ILE A 378 6.15 9.79 -4.16
CA ILE A 378 4.89 10.35 -3.63
C ILE A 378 4.41 11.42 -4.60
N HIS A 379 3.10 11.45 -4.86
CA HIS A 379 2.39 12.42 -5.71
C HIS A 379 2.98 12.57 -7.11
N ALA A 380 2.68 11.62 -8.00
CA ALA A 380 3.02 11.72 -9.42
C ALA A 380 2.01 12.61 -10.17
N ALA A 381 2.51 13.61 -10.91
CA ALA A 381 1.72 14.48 -11.77
C ALA A 381 2.27 14.43 -13.21
N PRO A 382 1.73 13.55 -14.08
CA PRO A 382 2.25 13.38 -15.44
C PRO A 382 1.87 14.54 -16.37
N LEU A 383 2.75 14.82 -17.33
CA LEU A 383 2.52 15.61 -18.54
C LEU A 383 3.27 14.93 -19.69
N VAL A 384 2.57 14.67 -20.78
CA VAL A 384 3.08 14.11 -22.02
C VAL A 384 3.29 15.24 -23.01
N VAL A 385 4.52 15.41 -23.49
CA VAL A 385 4.86 16.51 -24.38
C VAL A 385 6.15 16.18 -25.13
N ASP A 386 6.25 16.56 -26.40
CA ASP A 386 7.52 16.56 -27.13
C ASP A 386 8.42 17.69 -26.58
N TRP A 387 9.11 17.38 -25.47
CA TRP A 387 9.85 18.38 -24.70
C TRP A 387 11.17 18.77 -25.36
N ASN A 388 11.74 17.89 -26.18
CA ASN A 388 13.04 18.07 -26.81
C ASN A 388 12.94 18.39 -28.34
N ASP A 389 11.73 18.50 -28.87
CA ASP A 389 11.41 18.79 -30.28
C ASP A 389 12.02 17.76 -31.26
N ASP A 390 12.11 16.49 -30.85
CA ASP A 390 12.55 15.38 -31.70
C ASP A 390 11.40 14.68 -32.45
N GLY A 391 10.18 15.19 -32.29
CA GLY A 391 8.96 14.66 -32.89
C GLY A 391 8.38 13.47 -32.13
N VAL A 392 8.93 13.14 -30.96
CA VAL A 392 8.46 12.05 -30.09
C VAL A 392 8.11 12.62 -28.71
N GLU A 393 6.91 12.30 -28.25
CA GLU A 393 6.43 12.73 -26.94
C GLU A 393 7.27 12.10 -25.82
N ASP A 394 7.75 12.95 -24.91
CA ASP A 394 8.41 12.63 -23.65
C ASP A 394 7.41 12.67 -22.48
N LEU A 395 7.85 12.24 -21.29
CA LEU A 395 7.03 12.26 -20.09
C LEU A 395 7.71 13.07 -18.97
N LEU A 396 7.09 14.19 -18.61
CA LEU A 396 7.43 15.02 -17.46
C LEU A 396 6.55 14.62 -16.29
N VAL A 397 7.12 14.51 -15.09
CA VAL A 397 6.37 14.08 -13.90
C VAL A 397 6.70 14.98 -12.72
N GLY A 398 5.75 15.79 -12.29
CA GLY A 398 5.83 16.47 -11.00
C GLY A 398 5.84 15.46 -9.84
N THR A 399 6.66 15.72 -8.83
CA THR A 399 6.87 14.81 -7.68
C THR A 399 6.78 15.57 -6.36
N TYR A 400 6.45 14.90 -5.25
CA TYR A 400 6.31 15.49 -3.90
C TYR A 400 7.49 16.33 -3.40
N THR A 401 8.67 16.14 -3.96
CA THR A 401 9.90 16.83 -3.52
C THR A 401 10.14 18.19 -4.17
N ASN A 402 9.15 18.73 -4.89
CA ASN A 402 9.23 19.90 -5.75
C ASN A 402 10.29 19.70 -6.83
N ARG A 403 10.25 18.51 -7.45
CA ARG A 403 11.09 18.13 -8.58
C ARG A 403 10.18 17.71 -9.72
N ILE A 404 10.63 17.97 -10.94
CA ILE A 404 10.00 17.49 -12.17
C ILE A 404 10.94 16.44 -12.74
N ALA A 405 10.52 15.17 -12.72
CA ALA A 405 11.27 14.07 -13.31
C ALA A 405 11.06 14.08 -14.83
N VAL A 406 12.12 13.92 -15.61
CA VAL A 406 12.05 13.83 -17.08
C VAL A 406 12.34 12.40 -17.50
N TYR A 407 11.40 11.78 -18.21
CA TYR A 407 11.57 10.50 -18.86
C TYR A 407 11.59 10.71 -20.36
N ARG A 408 12.78 10.52 -20.97
CA ARG A 408 12.94 10.61 -22.41
C ARG A 408 12.37 9.37 -23.09
N ASN A 409 11.57 9.55 -24.13
CA ASN A 409 11.07 8.49 -24.97
C ASN A 409 12.07 8.21 -26.11
N HIS A 410 12.51 6.96 -26.22
CA HIS A 410 13.36 6.50 -27.34
C HIS A 410 12.60 5.62 -28.35
N GLY A 411 11.28 5.62 -28.24
CA GLY A 411 10.37 4.85 -29.07
C GLY A 411 9.64 5.73 -30.08
N GLU A 412 8.40 5.36 -30.34
CA GLU A 412 7.44 6.10 -31.17
C GLU A 412 6.05 5.97 -30.53
N SER A 413 5.05 6.69 -31.03
CA SER A 413 3.66 6.54 -30.59
C SER A 413 3.23 5.07 -30.67
N GLY A 414 2.64 4.56 -29.58
CA GLY A 414 2.26 3.14 -29.42
C GLY A 414 3.39 2.16 -29.02
N ASP A 415 4.68 2.54 -29.12
CA ASP A 415 5.84 1.77 -28.64
C ASP A 415 6.76 2.62 -27.75
N TRP A 416 6.20 3.10 -26.64
CA TRP A 416 6.89 3.96 -25.67
C TRP A 416 8.11 3.25 -25.05
N ARG A 417 9.28 3.91 -25.12
CA ARG A 417 10.54 3.43 -24.52
C ARG A 417 11.12 4.49 -23.59
N LEU A 418 10.40 4.73 -22.50
CA LEU A 418 10.71 5.74 -21.49
C LEU A 418 11.95 5.39 -20.68
N ARG A 419 12.91 6.31 -20.59
CA ARG A 419 14.09 6.20 -19.71
C ARG A 419 14.21 7.46 -18.86
N PHE A 420 14.37 7.29 -17.55
CA PHE A 420 14.67 8.43 -16.67
C PHE A 420 15.94 9.12 -17.18
N HIS A 421 15.81 10.40 -17.51
CA HIS A 421 16.88 11.22 -18.06
C HIS A 421 17.57 12.01 -16.95
N ASP A 422 16.83 12.91 -16.30
CA ASP A 422 17.25 13.74 -15.15
C ASP A 422 16.00 14.35 -14.48
N VAL A 423 16.18 15.17 -13.45
CA VAL A 423 15.20 16.19 -13.07
C VAL A 423 15.33 17.42 -13.96
N LEU A 424 14.23 18.14 -14.21
CA LEU A 424 14.26 19.37 -15.00
C LEU A 424 15.12 20.44 -14.30
N ARG A 425 15.95 21.16 -15.08
CA ARG A 425 16.93 22.12 -14.55
C ARG A 425 16.77 23.52 -15.15
N ILE A 426 17.11 24.51 -14.33
CA ILE A 426 17.31 25.91 -14.71
C ILE A 426 18.68 26.34 -14.19
N ASP A 427 19.52 26.91 -15.05
CA ASP A 427 20.90 27.34 -14.71
C ASP A 427 21.72 26.24 -14.00
N GLY A 428 21.55 24.99 -14.42
CA GLY A 428 22.24 23.81 -13.86
C GLY A 428 21.70 23.32 -12.51
N LYS A 429 20.66 23.95 -11.95
CA LYS A 429 20.02 23.56 -10.70
C LYS A 429 18.65 22.93 -10.96
N PRO A 430 18.19 21.98 -10.14
CA PRO A 430 16.82 21.49 -10.24
C PRO A 430 15.82 22.63 -10.14
N LEU A 431 14.82 22.63 -11.02
CA LEU A 431 13.71 23.57 -10.96
C LEU A 431 12.90 23.32 -9.69
N GLU A 432 12.74 24.36 -8.87
CA GLU A 432 11.90 24.38 -7.66
C GLU A 432 10.89 25.52 -7.75
N LEU A 433 9.60 25.22 -7.61
CA LEU A 433 8.57 26.27 -7.56
C LEU A 433 8.69 27.12 -6.28
N PRO A 434 8.34 28.41 -6.35
CA PRO A 434 8.32 29.27 -5.17
C PRO A 434 7.32 28.81 -4.11
N ILE A 435 7.70 28.94 -2.84
CA ILE A 435 6.85 28.58 -1.69
C ILE A 435 6.00 29.76 -1.19
N SER A 436 6.21 30.96 -1.74
CA SER A 436 5.59 32.20 -1.24
C SER A 436 5.10 33.09 -2.38
N PRO A 437 4.11 33.96 -2.10
CA PRO A 437 3.36 34.11 -0.85
C PRO A 437 2.35 32.98 -0.65
N ILE A 438 2.11 32.65 0.62
CA ILE A 438 1.08 31.69 1.03
C ILE A 438 -0.17 32.48 1.42
N VAL A 439 -1.30 32.14 0.80
CA VAL A 439 -2.56 32.85 1.05
C VAL A 439 -3.33 32.17 2.18
N GLY A 440 -3.81 32.96 3.14
CA GLY A 440 -4.72 32.50 4.19
C GLY A 440 -4.09 31.70 5.34
N ARG A 441 -2.76 31.55 5.39
CA ARG A 441 -2.03 30.81 6.45
C ARG A 441 -0.73 31.51 6.83
N ASP A 442 -0.17 31.13 7.98
CA ASP A 442 1.15 31.57 8.43
C ASP A 442 2.25 30.91 7.58
N GLU A 443 3.13 31.72 6.99
CA GLU A 443 4.24 31.24 6.15
C GLU A 443 5.23 30.37 6.92
N SER A 444 5.30 30.50 8.25
CA SER A 444 6.19 29.67 9.09
C SER A 444 5.82 28.18 9.11
N ILE A 445 4.60 27.82 8.68
CA ILE A 445 4.12 26.43 8.66
C ILE A 445 4.71 25.64 7.49
N PHE A 446 5.06 26.31 6.38
CA PHE A 446 5.51 25.65 5.15
C PHE A 446 6.98 25.93 4.89
N GLN A 447 7.76 24.85 4.83
CA GLN A 447 9.19 24.95 4.53
C GLN A 447 9.49 24.68 3.04
N HIS A 448 8.56 24.05 2.32
CA HIS A 448 8.71 23.63 0.93
C HIS A 448 7.35 23.63 0.20
N ASP A 449 7.41 23.79 -1.13
CA ASP A 449 6.31 23.38 -2.02
C ASP A 449 6.44 21.87 -2.31
N TYR A 450 5.39 21.25 -2.86
CA TYR A 450 5.30 19.79 -2.94
C TYR A 450 5.38 19.26 -4.36
N TYR A 451 4.27 19.16 -5.09
CA TYR A 451 4.25 18.54 -6.41
C TYR A 451 3.69 19.50 -7.46
N PRO A 452 4.53 19.95 -8.42
CA PRO A 452 4.07 20.79 -9.51
C PRO A 452 3.12 20.00 -10.42
N VAL A 453 2.00 20.61 -10.79
CA VAL A 453 1.20 20.13 -11.93
C VAL A 453 1.56 21.00 -13.12
N LEU A 454 1.87 20.36 -14.24
CA LEU A 454 2.48 21.02 -15.38
C LEU A 454 1.50 21.14 -16.54
N ASP A 455 1.79 22.11 -17.39
CA ASP A 455 1.25 22.24 -18.73
C ASP A 455 2.25 23.01 -19.60
N THR A 456 2.06 23.02 -20.91
CA THR A 456 2.94 23.73 -21.84
C THR A 456 2.16 24.47 -22.91
N ALA A 457 2.62 25.66 -23.29
CA ALA A 457 2.06 26.42 -24.39
C ALA A 457 3.06 27.45 -24.93
N ASP A 458 2.90 27.87 -26.18
CA ASP A 458 3.64 28.97 -26.79
C ASP A 458 3.02 30.31 -26.32
N VAL A 459 3.53 30.87 -25.22
CA VAL A 459 2.92 32.02 -24.54
C VAL A 459 3.26 33.33 -25.25
N ASP A 460 4.50 33.45 -25.74
CA ASP A 460 5.02 34.66 -26.38
C ASP A 460 4.82 34.67 -27.92
N GLY A 461 4.40 33.55 -28.50
CA GLY A 461 4.08 33.39 -29.91
C GLY A 461 5.31 33.20 -30.80
N ASP A 462 6.45 32.82 -30.24
CA ASP A 462 7.70 32.60 -30.98
C ASP A 462 7.81 31.21 -31.64
N GLY A 463 6.84 30.33 -31.36
CA GLY A 463 6.70 29.01 -31.94
C GLY A 463 7.35 27.89 -31.14
N ASP A 464 7.87 28.18 -29.94
CA ASP A 464 8.36 27.18 -29.02
C ASP A 464 7.44 27.04 -27.78
N ALA A 465 7.50 25.88 -27.11
CA ALA A 465 6.62 25.61 -25.98
C ALA A 465 7.26 26.04 -24.65
N ASP A 466 6.58 26.93 -23.93
CA ASP A 466 6.92 27.34 -22.57
C ASP A 466 6.37 26.38 -21.52
N LEU A 467 6.96 26.41 -20.32
CA LEU A 467 6.46 25.63 -19.20
C LEU A 467 5.57 26.46 -18.27
N LEU A 468 4.37 25.94 -18.02
CA LEU A 468 3.50 26.37 -16.95
C LEU A 468 3.58 25.37 -15.80
N ALA A 469 3.72 25.88 -14.57
CA ALA A 469 3.77 25.05 -13.38
C ALA A 469 2.89 25.59 -12.26
N GLY A 470 1.92 24.77 -11.83
CA GLY A 470 1.05 25.07 -10.70
C GLY A 470 1.72 24.82 -9.36
N GLY A 471 1.77 25.85 -8.52
CA GLY A 471 2.26 25.78 -7.13
C GLY A 471 1.24 25.14 -6.21
N TYR A 472 1.70 24.18 -5.39
CA TYR A 472 0.83 23.43 -4.50
C TYR A 472 0.44 24.25 -3.27
N VAL A 473 1.39 24.89 -2.58
CA VAL A 473 1.07 25.69 -1.37
C VAL A 473 0.69 27.15 -1.66
N THR A 474 1.05 27.65 -2.84
CA THR A 474 0.80 29.06 -3.21
C THR A 474 -0.50 29.26 -3.98
N GLY A 475 -1.02 28.20 -4.61
CA GLY A 475 -2.20 28.27 -5.48
C GLY A 475 -1.98 29.14 -6.72
N ARG A 476 -0.72 29.39 -7.09
CA ARG A 476 -0.31 30.21 -8.24
C ARG A 476 0.07 29.36 -9.43
N ILE A 477 -0.02 29.93 -10.63
CA ILE A 477 0.48 29.32 -11.87
C ILE A 477 1.69 30.14 -12.30
N TYR A 478 2.86 29.50 -12.37
CA TYR A 478 4.14 30.12 -12.70
C TYR A 478 4.52 29.84 -14.15
N LEU A 479 5.06 30.85 -14.83
CA LEU A 479 5.59 30.77 -16.19
C LEU A 479 7.11 30.64 -16.15
N TYR A 480 7.62 29.72 -16.97
CA TYR A 480 9.03 29.60 -17.31
C TYR A 480 9.16 29.64 -18.84
N GLU A 481 9.72 30.75 -19.31
CA GLU A 481 9.93 31.03 -20.72
C GLU A 481 11.02 30.14 -21.29
N ASN A 482 10.75 29.50 -22.40
CA ASN A 482 11.74 28.78 -23.16
C ASN A 482 12.49 29.73 -24.09
N ASN A 483 13.79 29.96 -23.82
CA ASN A 483 14.60 30.93 -24.58
C ASN A 483 15.44 30.23 -25.66
N GLY A 484 14.87 29.20 -26.29
CA GLY A 484 15.56 28.30 -27.21
C GLY A 484 16.09 27.01 -26.56
N ARG A 485 16.94 26.28 -27.29
CA ARG A 485 17.40 24.93 -26.91
C ARG A 485 18.86 24.90 -26.47
N ASP A 486 19.19 23.97 -25.58
CA ASP A 486 20.57 23.62 -25.24
C ASP A 486 21.19 22.65 -26.27
N ASP A 487 22.47 22.28 -26.04
CA ASP A 487 23.24 21.41 -26.95
C ASP A 487 22.65 19.99 -27.08
N ASP A 488 21.84 19.55 -26.10
CA ASP A 488 21.20 18.24 -26.06
C ASP A 488 19.74 18.28 -26.57
N GLY A 489 19.27 19.46 -26.99
CA GLY A 489 17.92 19.70 -27.54
C GLY A 489 16.88 20.05 -26.48
N TRP A 490 17.25 20.25 -25.22
CA TRP A 490 16.29 20.56 -24.16
C TRP A 490 15.98 22.06 -24.06
N PRO A 491 14.79 22.44 -23.56
CA PRO A 491 14.40 23.85 -23.41
C PRO A 491 15.26 24.59 -22.39
N ALA A 492 15.77 25.76 -22.77
CA ALA A 492 16.53 26.65 -21.90
C ALA A 492 15.58 27.63 -21.20
N LEU A 493 15.10 27.23 -20.02
CA LEU A 493 14.04 27.94 -19.31
C LEU A 493 14.51 29.17 -18.50
N THR A 494 13.71 30.24 -18.50
CA THR A 494 13.86 31.42 -17.63
C THR A 494 12.58 31.67 -16.83
N PHE A 495 12.69 31.86 -15.51
CA PHE A 495 11.53 32.13 -14.67
C PHE A 495 10.95 33.55 -14.89
N CYS A 496 9.68 33.63 -15.25
CA CYS A 496 8.97 34.89 -15.56
C CYS A 496 8.01 35.36 -14.45
N GLY A 497 7.69 34.50 -13.49
CA GLY A 497 6.76 34.82 -12.39
C GLY A 497 5.37 34.22 -12.59
N PRO A 498 4.40 34.58 -11.72
CA PRO A 498 3.05 34.06 -11.81
C PRO A 498 2.23 34.75 -12.91
N PHE A 499 1.35 34.00 -13.57
CA PHE A 499 0.33 34.61 -14.43
C PHE A 499 -0.58 35.55 -13.66
N GLU A 500 -1.09 36.56 -14.37
CA GLU A 500 -2.04 37.53 -13.84
C GLU A 500 -3.40 37.40 -14.52
N ALA A 501 -4.46 37.52 -13.72
CA ALA A 501 -5.82 37.72 -14.19
C ALA A 501 -6.41 38.94 -13.49
N ASP A 502 -7.14 39.79 -14.22
CA ASP A 502 -7.76 41.01 -13.68
C ASP A 502 -6.75 41.95 -12.97
N GLY A 503 -5.51 42.00 -13.48
CA GLY A 503 -4.45 42.88 -12.98
C GLY A 503 -3.84 42.45 -11.64
N LYS A 504 -3.98 41.18 -11.25
CA LYS A 504 -3.37 40.59 -10.05
C LYS A 504 -2.86 39.18 -10.34
N PRO A 505 -1.85 38.68 -9.61
CA PRO A 505 -1.44 37.28 -9.69
C PRO A 505 -2.60 36.33 -9.45
N ILE A 506 -2.73 35.30 -10.28
CA ILE A 506 -3.74 34.26 -10.14
C ILE A 506 -3.57 33.55 -8.79
N ASN A 507 -4.69 33.36 -8.09
CA ASN A 507 -4.81 32.46 -6.94
C ASN A 507 -6.09 31.63 -7.14
N VAL A 508 -5.91 30.33 -7.32
CA VAL A 508 -6.98 29.42 -7.71
C VAL A 508 -7.92 29.04 -6.56
N GLY A 509 -7.52 29.30 -5.31
CA GLY A 509 -8.35 28.98 -4.15
C GLY A 509 -7.53 28.56 -2.95
N ASP A 510 -6.48 29.31 -2.64
CA ASP A 510 -5.42 29.04 -1.67
C ASP A 510 -4.36 28.06 -2.19
N TRP A 511 -4.69 26.81 -2.51
CA TRP A 511 -3.71 25.77 -2.81
C TRP A 511 -3.97 25.07 -4.15
N CYS A 512 -2.92 24.44 -4.69
CA CYS A 512 -2.96 23.37 -5.69
C CYS A 512 -3.46 23.80 -7.06
N ALA A 513 -2.75 24.76 -7.65
CA ALA A 513 -2.94 25.08 -9.05
C ALA A 513 -2.57 23.88 -9.93
N ALA A 514 -3.37 23.65 -10.95
CA ALA A 514 -3.26 22.56 -11.91
C ALA A 514 -3.64 23.11 -13.28
N PRO A 515 -2.71 23.84 -13.95
CA PRO A 515 -3.01 24.57 -15.18
C PRO A 515 -3.38 23.65 -16.34
N GLU A 516 -4.22 24.19 -17.22
CA GLU A 516 -4.56 23.66 -18.53
C GLU A 516 -4.81 24.85 -19.47
N VAL A 517 -4.08 24.93 -20.58
CA VAL A 517 -4.13 25.99 -21.57
C VAL A 517 -4.80 25.46 -22.83
N ILE A 518 -5.94 26.05 -23.19
CA ILE A 518 -6.67 25.64 -24.40
C ILE A 518 -7.59 26.76 -24.88
N ASP A 519 -7.77 26.89 -26.20
CA ASP A 519 -8.82 27.75 -26.75
C ASP A 519 -10.21 27.13 -26.46
N LEU A 520 -10.77 27.49 -25.32
CA LEU A 520 -12.01 26.93 -24.81
C LEU A 520 -13.23 27.48 -25.54
N ASN A 521 -13.15 28.69 -26.11
CA ASN A 521 -14.27 29.41 -26.67
C ASN A 521 -14.16 29.63 -28.21
N GLY A 522 -13.16 29.04 -28.85
CA GLY A 522 -12.97 29.03 -30.30
C GLY A 522 -12.68 30.41 -30.88
N ASP A 523 -12.12 31.33 -30.09
CA ASP A 523 -11.78 32.69 -30.53
C ASP A 523 -10.34 32.81 -31.06
N GLY A 524 -9.58 31.70 -31.06
CA GLY A 524 -8.20 31.62 -31.48
C GLY A 524 -7.21 32.12 -30.44
N LEU A 525 -7.65 32.45 -29.22
CA LEU A 525 -6.78 32.76 -28.09
C LEU A 525 -6.93 31.67 -27.02
N PRO A 526 -5.81 31.09 -26.53
CA PRO A 526 -5.91 30.06 -25.52
C PRO A 526 -6.34 30.66 -24.17
N ASP A 527 -7.37 30.06 -23.59
CA ASP A 527 -7.88 30.30 -22.24
C ASP A 527 -7.13 29.43 -21.23
N LEU A 528 -7.24 29.76 -19.94
CA LEU A 528 -6.57 29.04 -18.85
C LEU A 528 -7.60 28.44 -17.89
N LEU A 529 -7.54 27.13 -17.68
CA LEU A 529 -8.28 26.42 -16.64
C LEU A 529 -7.31 26.02 -15.53
N SER A 530 -7.83 25.89 -14.32
CA SER A 530 -7.06 25.26 -13.24
C SER A 530 -7.94 24.59 -12.22
N GLY A 531 -7.48 23.43 -11.73
CA GLY A 531 -7.96 22.89 -10.46
C GLY A 531 -7.64 23.82 -9.29
N ALA A 532 -8.32 23.61 -8.16
CA ALA A 532 -8.10 24.37 -6.94
C ALA A 532 -8.37 23.53 -5.69
N HIS A 533 -7.82 23.96 -4.55
CA HIS A 533 -8.17 23.41 -3.25
C HIS A 533 -8.16 24.46 -2.13
N ALA A 534 -9.32 24.68 -1.51
CA ALA A 534 -9.44 25.56 -0.36
C ALA A 534 -9.06 24.88 0.95
N MET A 535 -8.20 25.54 1.73
CA MET A 535 -7.71 25.07 3.03
C MET A 535 -8.21 25.91 4.22
N THR A 536 -9.04 26.93 3.96
CA THR A 536 -9.61 27.83 4.98
C THR A 536 -11.13 27.63 5.11
N PRO A 537 -11.72 27.77 6.32
CA PRO A 537 -13.18 27.71 6.49
C PRO A 537 -13.92 28.73 5.60
N GLU A 538 -13.37 29.95 5.48
CA GLU A 538 -13.87 31.00 4.61
C GLU A 538 -13.72 30.63 3.12
N GLY A 539 -12.59 30.02 2.74
CA GLY A 539 -12.36 29.51 1.38
C GLY A 539 -13.25 28.32 1.01
N THR A 540 -13.71 27.55 2.00
CA THR A 540 -14.60 26.39 1.78
C THR A 540 -16.02 26.83 1.36
N ALA A 541 -16.52 27.94 1.88
CA ALA A 541 -17.85 28.48 1.53
C ALA A 541 -17.93 29.07 0.11
N ALA A 542 -16.79 29.46 -0.48
CA ALA A 542 -16.66 30.00 -1.84
C ALA A 542 -15.87 29.07 -2.78
N PHE A 543 -15.63 27.82 -2.36
CA PHE A 543 -14.76 26.89 -3.08
C PHE A 543 -15.32 26.52 -4.45
N ARG A 544 -14.46 26.65 -5.47
CA ARG A 544 -14.73 26.19 -6.84
C ARG A 544 -13.62 25.22 -7.22
N ALA A 545 -13.96 23.95 -7.42
CA ALA A 545 -12.99 22.91 -7.77
C ALA A 545 -12.29 23.16 -9.12
N LEU A 546 -12.93 23.94 -10.01
CA LEU A 546 -12.42 24.38 -11.30
C LEU A 546 -12.50 25.91 -11.39
N ARG A 547 -11.39 26.53 -11.73
CA ARG A 547 -11.27 27.96 -12.06
C ARG A 547 -11.04 28.11 -13.55
N CYS A 548 -11.63 29.13 -14.15
CA CYS A 548 -11.50 29.43 -15.58
C CYS A 548 -11.15 30.89 -15.76
N TYR A 549 -10.23 31.15 -16.67
CA TYR A 549 -9.76 32.49 -16.99
C TYR A 549 -9.74 32.64 -18.51
N GLN A 550 -10.58 33.55 -19.02
CA GLN A 550 -10.65 33.84 -20.44
C GLN A 550 -9.50 34.75 -20.85
N ASN A 551 -8.82 34.43 -21.94
CA ASN A 551 -7.85 35.31 -22.55
C ASN A 551 -8.55 36.42 -23.32
N VAL A 552 -8.30 37.65 -22.89
CA VAL A 552 -8.85 38.90 -23.46
C VAL A 552 -7.72 39.79 -24.00
N GLY A 553 -6.56 39.19 -24.27
CA GLY A 553 -5.37 39.81 -24.83
C GLY A 553 -5.26 39.60 -26.33
N GLU A 554 -4.03 39.34 -26.77
CA GLU A 554 -3.67 39.01 -28.16
C GLU A 554 -2.58 37.92 -28.14
N VAL A 555 -2.31 37.31 -29.30
CA VAL A 555 -1.22 36.31 -29.45
C VAL A 555 0.12 36.94 -29.02
N GLY A 556 0.89 36.24 -28.17
CA GLY A 556 2.14 36.75 -27.58
C GLY A 556 1.97 37.83 -26.51
N GLY A 557 0.73 38.21 -26.19
CA GLY A 557 0.37 39.27 -25.25
C GLY A 557 -0.84 38.87 -24.41
N TRP A 558 -0.80 37.67 -23.83
CA TRP A 558 -1.94 37.10 -23.12
C TRP A 558 -2.33 37.94 -21.91
N ARG A 559 -3.64 38.11 -21.73
CA ARG A 559 -4.19 38.79 -20.56
C ARG A 559 -5.47 38.10 -20.16
N PHE A 560 -5.52 37.64 -18.91
CA PHE A 560 -6.64 36.84 -18.46
C PHE A 560 -7.68 37.64 -17.66
N ARG A 561 -8.94 37.24 -17.78
CA ARG A 561 -10.07 37.68 -16.96
C ARG A 561 -10.76 36.45 -16.38
N GLU A 562 -11.00 36.42 -15.07
CA GLU A 562 -11.70 35.30 -14.46
C GLU A 562 -13.16 35.22 -14.94
N ILE A 563 -13.62 34.01 -15.28
CA ILE A 563 -15.00 33.71 -15.68
C ILE A 563 -15.53 32.52 -14.87
N ASP A 564 -16.86 32.37 -14.84
CA ASP A 564 -17.46 31.15 -14.30
C ASP A 564 -17.16 29.97 -15.23
N ALA A 565 -16.81 28.82 -14.65
CA ALA A 565 -16.61 27.60 -15.40
C ALA A 565 -17.91 27.19 -16.12
N PRO A 566 -17.88 26.83 -17.42
CA PRO A 566 -19.07 26.53 -18.20
C PRO A 566 -19.63 25.13 -17.88
N LEU A 567 -20.04 24.92 -16.63
CA LEU A 567 -20.52 23.65 -16.11
C LEU A 567 -22.05 23.55 -16.17
N GLU A 568 -22.56 22.36 -16.51
CA GLU A 568 -23.97 22.00 -16.38
C GLU A 568 -24.11 20.97 -15.23
N GLY A 569 -24.48 21.49 -14.05
CA GLY A 569 -24.60 20.73 -12.80
C GLY A 569 -23.66 21.26 -11.70
N GLU A 570 -23.64 20.58 -10.56
CA GLU A 570 -22.72 20.87 -9.46
C GLU A 570 -21.55 19.88 -9.46
N MET A 571 -20.31 20.39 -9.50
CA MET A 571 -19.15 19.53 -9.39
C MET A 571 -19.15 18.86 -8.02
N PRO A 572 -18.82 17.56 -7.94
CA PRO A 572 -18.63 16.92 -6.65
C PRO A 572 -17.54 17.70 -5.88
N THR A 573 -17.78 17.93 -4.59
CA THR A 573 -16.80 18.57 -3.71
C THR A 573 -15.59 17.65 -3.63
N THR A 574 -14.55 18.01 -4.36
CA THR A 574 -13.35 17.19 -4.53
C THR A 574 -12.14 18.05 -4.20
N ALA A 575 -11.18 17.46 -3.51
CA ALA A 575 -9.93 18.12 -3.23
C ALA A 575 -8.97 17.91 -4.41
N LEU A 576 -8.15 18.92 -4.69
CA LEU A 576 -6.92 18.77 -5.47
C LEU A 576 -7.19 18.31 -6.91
N GLY A 577 -8.10 18.96 -7.63
CA GLY A 577 -8.48 18.52 -8.97
C GLY A 577 -7.50 18.88 -10.08
N THR A 578 -7.59 18.22 -11.23
CA THR A 578 -6.81 18.52 -12.45
C THR A 578 -7.72 18.45 -13.67
N PRO A 579 -7.94 19.57 -14.39
CA PRO A 579 -8.65 19.57 -15.66
C PRO A 579 -7.71 19.20 -16.81
N ARG A 580 -8.23 18.47 -17.79
CA ARG A 580 -7.64 18.26 -19.13
C ARG A 580 -8.74 18.30 -20.17
N VAL A 581 -8.49 18.90 -21.33
CA VAL A 581 -9.51 19.08 -22.36
C VAL A 581 -9.08 18.44 -23.67
N ALA A 582 -9.94 17.60 -24.23
CA ALA A 582 -9.74 16.96 -25.53
C ALA A 582 -11.09 16.55 -26.12
N ASP A 583 -11.19 16.36 -27.43
CA ASP A 583 -12.38 15.74 -28.04
C ASP A 583 -12.39 14.23 -27.73
N MET A 584 -12.95 13.87 -26.57
CA MET A 584 -12.99 12.49 -26.07
C MET A 584 -14.09 11.65 -26.74
N THR A 585 -15.01 12.28 -27.47
CA THR A 585 -16.14 11.62 -28.13
C THR A 585 -16.12 11.76 -29.65
N ALA A 586 -15.01 12.24 -30.22
CA ALA A 586 -14.82 12.45 -31.66
C ALA A 586 -16.01 13.18 -32.32
N ASP A 587 -16.69 14.06 -31.58
CA ASP A 587 -17.87 14.78 -32.04
C ASP A 587 -17.54 16.19 -32.54
N GLY A 588 -16.26 16.55 -32.51
CA GLY A 588 -15.72 17.84 -32.90
C GLY A 588 -15.84 18.90 -31.80
N LEU A 589 -16.34 18.55 -30.61
CA LEU A 589 -16.41 19.44 -29.47
C LEU A 589 -15.38 19.01 -28.42
N PRO A 590 -14.62 19.95 -27.84
CA PRO A 590 -13.72 19.61 -26.73
C PRO A 590 -14.54 19.18 -25.52
N ASP A 591 -14.24 18.01 -24.95
CA ASP A 591 -14.77 17.47 -23.70
C ASP A 591 -13.79 17.73 -22.55
N LEU A 592 -14.30 17.83 -21.32
CA LEU A 592 -13.47 18.03 -20.13
C LEU A 592 -13.29 16.71 -19.37
N VAL A 593 -12.05 16.26 -19.20
CA VAL A 593 -11.67 15.22 -18.24
C VAL A 593 -11.19 15.92 -16.97
N PHE A 594 -11.79 15.60 -15.83
CA PHE A 594 -11.43 16.20 -14.55
C PHE A 594 -11.07 15.10 -13.56
N SER A 595 -9.93 15.20 -12.88
CA SER A 595 -9.61 14.34 -11.74
C SER A 595 -9.83 15.09 -10.41
N GLY A 596 -10.00 14.35 -9.32
CA GLY A 596 -10.17 14.92 -7.98
C GLY A 596 -10.39 13.84 -6.92
N GLY A 597 -9.74 13.97 -5.77
CA GLY A 597 -9.73 12.89 -4.78
C GLY A 597 -9.21 11.57 -5.39
N ARG A 598 -10.06 10.52 -5.41
CA ARG A 598 -9.75 9.17 -5.95
C ARG A 598 -10.34 8.91 -7.34
N ASN A 599 -10.90 9.94 -7.98
CA ASN A 599 -11.82 9.79 -9.08
C ASN A 599 -11.39 10.58 -10.31
N ILE A 600 -11.84 10.10 -11.46
CA ILE A 600 -11.79 10.80 -12.74
C ILE A 600 -13.22 10.88 -13.27
N TRP A 601 -13.60 12.04 -13.80
CA TRP A 601 -14.88 12.29 -14.46
C TRP A 601 -14.65 12.71 -15.91
N LEU A 602 -15.45 12.15 -16.81
CA LEU A 602 -15.55 12.60 -18.20
C LEU A 602 -16.82 13.45 -18.34
N LEU A 603 -16.65 14.74 -18.58
CA LEU A 603 -17.72 15.72 -18.71
C LEU A 603 -17.89 16.09 -20.18
N LYS A 604 -18.95 15.58 -20.80
CA LYS A 604 -19.24 15.84 -22.21
C LYS A 604 -19.61 17.28 -22.46
N ASN A 605 -19.10 17.88 -23.53
CA ASN A 605 -19.54 19.19 -23.99
C ASN A 605 -20.86 19.08 -24.75
N VAL A 606 -21.92 19.57 -24.12
CA VAL A 606 -23.30 19.56 -24.66
C VAL A 606 -23.71 20.94 -25.18
N GLY A 607 -22.74 21.83 -25.33
CA GLY A 607 -22.86 23.19 -25.86
C GLY A 607 -22.49 23.24 -27.34
N SER A 608 -21.66 24.21 -27.67
CA SER A 608 -21.03 24.36 -28.99
C SER A 608 -19.55 24.69 -28.83
N GLU A 609 -18.80 24.64 -29.93
CA GLU A 609 -17.38 25.01 -29.98
C GLU A 609 -17.12 26.39 -29.35
N THR A 610 -17.95 27.39 -29.65
CA THR A 610 -17.74 28.76 -29.13
C THR A 610 -18.46 29.08 -27.82
N ALA A 611 -19.16 28.09 -27.25
CA ALA A 611 -19.94 28.25 -26.02
C ALA A 611 -20.08 26.87 -25.37
N PRO A 612 -18.98 26.31 -24.86
CA PRO A 612 -18.99 24.98 -24.27
C PRO A 612 -19.94 24.92 -23.08
N ARG A 613 -20.47 23.72 -22.82
CA ARG A 613 -21.23 23.39 -21.61
C ARG A 613 -20.87 21.98 -21.19
N PHE A 614 -20.04 21.85 -20.16
CA PHE A 614 -19.58 20.55 -19.66
C PHE A 614 -20.61 19.94 -18.71
N ARG A 615 -21.29 18.89 -19.16
CA ARG A 615 -22.28 18.19 -18.33
C ARG A 615 -21.58 17.26 -17.35
N ILE A 616 -21.87 17.45 -16.07
CA ILE A 616 -21.32 16.62 -15.00
C ILE A 616 -22.06 15.27 -14.96
N PRO A 617 -21.36 14.14 -15.05
CA PRO A 617 -21.99 12.82 -15.02
C PRO A 617 -22.44 12.44 -13.60
N GLN A 618 -23.36 11.48 -13.50
CA GLN A 618 -23.85 10.97 -12.21
C GLN A 618 -22.81 10.18 -11.41
N SER A 619 -21.77 9.68 -12.07
CA SER A 619 -20.73 8.84 -11.45
C SER A 619 -19.38 9.09 -12.13
N PRO A 620 -18.26 8.93 -11.40
CA PRO A 620 -16.93 8.93 -12.00
C PRO A 620 -16.74 7.70 -12.90
N ILE A 621 -15.61 7.63 -13.59
CA ILE A 621 -15.15 6.42 -14.27
C ILE A 621 -15.01 5.29 -13.25
N GLN A 622 -15.66 4.15 -13.50
CA GLN A 622 -15.62 2.98 -12.62
C GLN A 622 -14.81 1.85 -13.27
N LEU A 623 -13.71 1.46 -12.61
CA LEU A 623 -12.91 0.33 -13.04
C LEU A 623 -13.55 -0.99 -12.63
N LYS A 624 -13.34 -2.02 -13.45
CA LYS A 624 -13.68 -3.40 -13.10
C LYS A 624 -12.68 -3.95 -12.09
N TRP A 625 -13.18 -4.69 -11.09
CA TRP A 625 -12.34 -5.29 -10.04
C TRP A 625 -11.49 -4.27 -9.29
N GLY A 626 -12.04 -3.06 -9.09
CA GLY A 626 -11.43 -2.00 -8.32
C GLY A 626 -11.51 -2.28 -6.82
N THR A 627 -10.64 -1.63 -6.07
CA THR A 627 -10.50 -1.80 -4.62
C THR A 627 -11.68 -1.23 -3.86
N VAL A 628 -12.04 -1.88 -2.76
CA VAL A 628 -13.13 -1.44 -1.87
C VAL A 628 -12.72 -1.55 -0.40
N ASN A 629 -13.29 -0.70 0.44
CA ASN A 629 -13.12 -0.74 1.88
C ASN A 629 -14.29 -1.47 2.54
N LEU A 630 -14.01 -2.17 3.62
CA LEU A 630 -14.97 -2.68 4.58
C LEU A 630 -15.14 -1.62 5.69
N PRO A 631 -16.38 -1.30 6.11
CA PRO A 631 -16.66 -0.29 7.14
C PRO A 631 -16.38 -0.83 8.55
N GLY A 632 -15.12 -1.02 8.92
CA GLY A 632 -14.73 -1.51 10.25
C GLY A 632 -13.50 -0.80 10.81
N ASN A 633 -13.67 -0.15 11.96
CA ASN A 633 -12.56 0.36 12.79
C ASN A 633 -12.12 -0.66 13.84
N TYR A 634 -13.01 -1.58 14.21
CA TYR A 634 -12.79 -2.78 15.01
C TYR A 634 -13.98 -3.73 14.81
N PHE A 635 -13.91 -4.90 15.41
CA PHE A 635 -14.89 -5.96 15.24
C PHE A 635 -15.36 -6.51 16.59
N VAL A 636 -16.63 -6.93 16.64
CA VAL A 636 -17.25 -7.56 17.81
C VAL A 636 -18.51 -8.30 17.34
N ASP A 637 -18.89 -9.40 17.99
CA ASP A 637 -20.25 -9.97 17.83
C ASP A 637 -21.21 -9.12 18.67
N TYR A 638 -21.88 -8.16 18.05
CA TYR A 638 -22.70 -7.17 18.79
C TYR A 638 -24.07 -7.73 19.15
N ASN A 639 -24.61 -8.64 18.34
CA ASN A 639 -25.97 -9.14 18.43
C ASN A 639 -26.06 -10.61 18.94
N ASP A 640 -24.92 -11.19 19.33
CA ASP A 640 -24.76 -12.57 19.79
C ASP A 640 -25.24 -13.64 18.78
N ASP A 641 -25.11 -13.37 17.48
CA ASP A 641 -25.50 -14.31 16.43
C ASP A 641 -24.38 -15.28 16.01
N GLY A 642 -23.19 -15.13 16.61
CA GLY A 642 -22.00 -15.92 16.34
C GLY A 642 -21.24 -15.47 15.08
N MET A 643 -21.66 -14.39 14.43
CA MET A 643 -20.95 -13.74 13.33
C MET A 643 -20.35 -12.44 13.82
N ILE A 644 -19.09 -12.20 13.45
CA ILE A 644 -18.41 -10.98 13.85
C ILE A 644 -18.89 -9.79 13.02
N ASP A 645 -19.34 -8.72 13.70
CA ASP A 645 -19.83 -7.47 13.13
C ASP A 645 -18.76 -6.38 13.05
N ALA A 646 -18.91 -5.46 12.10
CA ALA A 646 -17.96 -4.38 11.86
C ALA A 646 -18.45 -3.06 12.46
N VAL A 647 -17.71 -2.52 13.42
CA VAL A 647 -18.08 -1.27 14.10
C VAL A 647 -17.31 -0.08 13.55
N SER A 648 -18.04 0.98 13.23
CA SER A 648 -17.51 2.24 12.73
C SER A 648 -18.19 3.41 13.44
N ARG A 649 -17.46 4.13 14.29
CA ARG A 649 -18.02 5.20 15.13
C ARG A 649 -19.10 4.63 16.06
N TYR A 650 -20.33 5.13 15.96
CA TYR A 650 -21.51 4.64 16.69
C TYR A 650 -22.43 3.78 15.83
N HIS A 651 -21.88 3.19 14.76
CA HIS A 651 -22.63 2.36 13.83
C HIS A 651 -22.05 0.95 13.83
N VAL A 652 -22.88 -0.03 14.15
CA VAL A 652 -22.56 -1.46 14.01
C VAL A 652 -23.12 -1.92 12.67
N ASN A 653 -22.26 -2.40 11.79
CA ASN A 653 -22.69 -3.01 10.53
C ASN A 653 -22.70 -4.52 10.76
N CYS A 654 -23.88 -5.13 10.74
CA CYS A 654 -24.08 -6.52 11.10
C CYS A 654 -23.70 -7.43 9.93
N ASN A 655 -22.90 -8.45 10.20
CA ASN A 655 -22.47 -9.44 9.23
C ASN A 655 -23.65 -10.31 8.81
N SER A 656 -23.96 -10.32 7.51
CA SER A 656 -25.14 -11.06 7.03
C SER A 656 -24.88 -12.54 6.78
N GLY A 657 -23.68 -13.04 7.10
CA GLY A 657 -23.25 -14.41 6.80
C GLY A 657 -23.08 -14.68 5.30
N ARG A 658 -23.23 -13.66 4.44
CA ARG A 658 -22.95 -13.78 3.02
C ARG A 658 -21.43 -13.75 2.83
N GLY A 659 -20.89 -14.88 2.39
CA GLY A 659 -19.46 -15.15 2.30
C GLY A 659 -18.70 -14.33 1.25
N ASN A 660 -17.52 -14.78 0.86
CA ASN A 660 -16.46 -13.96 0.27
C ASN A 660 -16.86 -13.04 -0.92
N PRO A 661 -16.60 -11.72 -0.85
CA PRO A 661 -16.17 -10.98 0.34
C PRO A 661 -17.32 -10.79 1.35
N TYR A 662 -17.04 -10.84 2.66
CA TYR A 662 -18.06 -10.65 3.70
C TYR A 662 -18.89 -9.37 3.51
N PHE A 663 -20.21 -9.49 3.68
CA PHE A 663 -21.16 -8.39 3.57
C PHE A 663 -21.75 -8.02 4.93
N PHE A 664 -21.91 -6.71 5.13
CA PHE A 664 -22.47 -6.14 6.35
C PHE A 664 -23.66 -5.26 5.96
N ASP A 665 -24.86 -5.84 6.02
CA ASP A 665 -26.03 -5.31 5.29
C ASP A 665 -26.98 -4.49 6.16
N ASP A 666 -27.03 -4.79 7.45
CA ASP A 666 -27.86 -4.08 8.41
C ASP A 666 -26.99 -3.17 9.27
N THR A 667 -27.39 -1.92 9.42
CA THR A 667 -26.70 -0.97 10.30
C THR A 667 -27.55 -0.70 11.53
N ILE A 668 -26.96 -0.89 12.71
CA ILE A 668 -27.53 -0.51 14.01
C ILE A 668 -26.82 0.76 14.49
N ASP A 669 -27.60 1.80 14.77
CA ASP A 669 -27.11 3.01 15.41
C ASP A 669 -27.09 2.81 16.93
N VAL A 670 -25.90 2.86 17.53
CA VAL A 670 -25.71 2.70 18.98
C VAL A 670 -26.30 3.88 19.75
N LEU A 671 -26.15 5.09 19.20
CA LEU A 671 -26.73 6.31 19.75
C LEU A 671 -27.89 6.79 18.88
N PRO A 672 -28.91 7.48 19.46
CA PRO A 672 -29.94 8.15 18.67
C PRO A 672 -29.34 9.15 17.66
N ALA A 673 -30.03 9.37 16.53
CA ALA A 673 -29.51 10.11 15.38
C ALA A 673 -29.08 11.58 15.66
N ASP A 674 -29.60 12.19 16.72
CA ASP A 674 -29.28 13.56 17.15
C ASP A 674 -28.35 13.63 18.37
N VAL A 675 -27.90 12.48 18.87
CA VAL A 675 -27.01 12.36 20.03
C VAL A 675 -25.61 12.03 19.55
N THR A 676 -24.61 12.71 20.11
CA THR A 676 -23.20 12.42 19.81
C THR A 676 -22.37 12.72 21.05
N ILE A 677 -21.58 11.75 21.49
CA ILE A 677 -20.52 11.98 22.48
C ILE A 677 -19.30 12.57 21.76
N ARG A 678 -18.71 13.65 22.29
CA ARG A 678 -17.54 14.34 21.72
C ARG A 678 -16.60 14.87 22.81
N HIS A 679 -15.30 14.75 22.54
CA HIS A 679 -14.23 15.37 23.31
C HIS A 679 -13.31 16.15 22.35
N ASP A 680 -13.60 17.44 22.16
CA ASP A 680 -12.98 18.27 21.10
C ASP A 680 -11.51 18.61 21.40
N SER A 681 -10.66 18.59 20.36
CA SER A 681 -9.21 18.90 20.40
C SER A 681 -8.89 20.38 20.58
N GLY A 682 -9.87 21.26 20.35
CA GLY A 682 -9.68 22.72 20.37
C GLY A 682 -9.01 23.31 19.11
N ILE A 683 -8.51 22.49 18.18
CA ILE A 683 -7.88 22.93 16.91
C ILE A 683 -8.62 22.44 15.65
N GLY A 684 -9.72 21.69 15.83
CA GLY A 684 -10.58 21.19 14.76
C GLY A 684 -10.05 19.95 14.03
N ASP A 685 -9.00 19.29 14.54
CA ASP A 685 -8.51 17.99 14.06
C ASP A 685 -8.95 16.89 15.06
N ASP A 686 -10.28 16.81 15.23
CA ASP A 686 -10.95 15.93 16.18
C ASP A 686 -10.95 14.50 15.63
N TRP A 687 -9.95 13.72 16.03
CA TRP A 687 -9.94 12.29 15.73
C TRP A 687 -10.83 11.54 16.71
N PHE A 688 -11.49 10.51 16.19
CA PHE A 688 -12.68 9.94 16.80
C PHE A 688 -12.58 8.41 16.84
N TRP A 689 -12.38 7.86 18.04
CA TRP A 689 -12.25 6.42 18.24
C TRP A 689 -13.01 5.96 19.48
N PRO A 690 -14.35 5.91 19.40
CA PRO A 690 -15.11 5.16 20.38
C PRO A 690 -14.84 3.67 20.24
N ARG A 691 -14.80 2.94 21.35
CA ARG A 691 -14.91 1.48 21.40
C ARG A 691 -16.09 1.09 22.27
N LEU A 692 -16.80 0.05 21.86
CA LEU A 692 -17.81 -0.62 22.65
C LEU A 692 -17.15 -1.72 23.47
N ALA A 693 -17.45 -1.75 24.75
CA ALA A 693 -17.05 -2.82 25.67
C ALA A 693 -18.06 -2.89 26.81
N ASP A 694 -18.42 -4.08 27.28
CA ASP A 694 -19.03 -4.25 28.60
C ASP A 694 -17.92 -4.03 29.65
N PHE A 695 -17.67 -2.76 29.99
CA PHE A 695 -16.48 -2.38 30.74
C PHE A 695 -16.67 -2.59 32.23
N ASP A 696 -17.88 -2.31 32.73
CA ASP A 696 -18.25 -2.49 34.14
C ASP A 696 -18.82 -3.89 34.48
N GLY A 697 -19.03 -4.73 33.47
CA GLY A 697 -19.43 -6.13 33.61
C GLY A 697 -20.91 -6.31 33.92
N ASP A 698 -21.75 -5.32 33.59
CA ASP A 698 -23.19 -5.37 33.81
C ASP A 698 -23.98 -6.01 32.64
N GLY A 699 -23.29 -6.27 31.53
CA GLY A 699 -23.84 -6.91 30.32
C GLY A 699 -24.41 -5.93 29.29
N ASP A 700 -24.35 -4.63 29.54
CA ASP A 700 -24.65 -3.59 28.55
C ASP A 700 -23.34 -3.08 27.89
N TRP A 701 -23.38 -2.80 26.58
CA TRP A 701 -22.23 -2.21 25.89
C TRP A 701 -22.02 -0.75 26.34
N ASP A 702 -20.91 -0.44 27.01
CA ASP A 702 -20.44 0.92 27.30
C ASP A 702 -19.71 1.54 26.11
N ILE A 703 -19.56 2.86 26.12
CA ILE A 703 -18.70 3.57 25.17
C ILE A 703 -17.44 4.06 25.88
N LEU A 704 -16.27 3.59 25.46
CA LEU A 704 -15.01 4.22 25.82
C LEU A 704 -14.56 5.16 24.70
N PHE A 705 -13.93 6.28 25.06
CA PHE A 705 -13.47 7.29 24.11
C PHE A 705 -12.06 7.79 24.41
N GLY A 706 -11.17 7.74 23.41
CA GLY A 706 -9.81 8.26 23.50
C GLY A 706 -9.73 9.69 22.96
N ASP A 707 -9.17 10.63 23.72
CA ASP A 707 -9.14 12.04 23.33
C ASP A 707 -7.79 12.49 22.73
N TRP A 708 -7.81 13.69 22.13
CA TRP A 708 -6.63 14.33 21.56
C TRP A 708 -5.54 14.61 22.60
N PHE A 709 -5.93 14.85 23.86
CA PHE A 709 -5.04 15.22 24.96
C PHE A 709 -4.32 14.03 25.59
N GLY A 710 -4.72 12.80 25.28
CA GLY A 710 -4.10 11.57 25.77
C GLY A 710 -4.91 10.82 26.83
N HIS A 711 -6.15 11.21 27.12
CA HIS A 711 -7.00 10.53 28.11
C HIS A 711 -7.86 9.42 27.50
N VAL A 712 -8.44 8.62 28.37
CA VAL A 712 -9.53 7.67 28.08
C VAL A 712 -10.74 8.06 28.93
N TRP A 713 -11.89 8.15 28.29
CA TRP A 713 -13.18 8.46 28.90
C TRP A 713 -14.08 7.22 28.87
N LEU A 714 -14.85 7.00 29.94
CA LEU A 714 -15.90 6.01 30.04
C LEU A 714 -17.26 6.72 30.00
N HIS A 715 -18.12 6.28 29.10
CA HIS A 715 -19.51 6.69 28.98
C HIS A 715 -20.37 5.45 29.29
N ALA A 716 -20.70 5.30 30.56
CA ALA A 716 -21.43 4.14 31.05
C ALA A 716 -22.83 4.06 30.42
N ASN A 717 -23.24 2.86 30.05
CA ASN A 717 -24.57 2.55 29.56
C ASN A 717 -25.39 1.92 30.69
N ASN A 718 -26.58 2.46 30.94
CA ASN A 718 -27.50 1.88 31.92
C ASN A 718 -28.80 1.53 31.22
N ALA A 719 -28.96 0.27 30.82
CA ALA A 719 -30.14 -0.26 30.13
C ALA A 719 -30.54 0.56 28.90
N GLY A 720 -29.57 0.91 28.05
CA GLY A 720 -29.73 1.67 26.82
C GLY A 720 -29.70 3.20 26.98
N THR A 721 -29.36 3.69 28.17
CA THR A 721 -29.16 5.14 28.43
C THR A 721 -27.70 5.41 28.73
N TYR A 722 -27.02 6.10 27.82
CA TYR A 722 -25.61 6.49 27.96
C TYR A 722 -25.43 7.77 28.79
N ASP A 723 -24.40 7.79 29.63
CA ASP A 723 -23.84 9.03 30.17
C ASP A 723 -23.14 9.80 29.03
N LEU A 724 -23.66 10.96 28.66
CA LEU A 724 -23.13 11.75 27.55
C LEU A 724 -21.93 12.63 27.95
N GLU A 725 -21.77 12.94 29.24
CA GLU A 725 -20.63 13.73 29.73
C GLU A 725 -19.41 12.82 29.92
N GLY A 726 -19.65 11.62 30.46
CA GLY A 726 -18.63 10.61 30.72
C GLY A 726 -17.65 10.99 31.83
N GLU A 727 -16.83 10.03 32.21
CA GLU A 727 -15.78 10.20 33.22
C GLU A 727 -14.41 9.82 32.69
N LYS A 728 -13.36 10.55 33.09
CA LYS A 728 -11.98 10.14 32.77
C LYS A 728 -11.59 8.97 33.65
N LEU A 729 -11.10 7.90 33.04
CA LEU A 729 -10.45 6.83 33.78
C LEU A 729 -9.21 7.37 34.49
N ALA A 730 -9.00 6.92 35.73
CA ALA A 730 -7.97 7.46 36.62
C ALA A 730 -7.12 6.35 37.23
N ASP A 731 -5.90 6.72 37.60
CA ASP A 731 -5.06 5.86 38.42
C ASP A 731 -5.56 5.81 39.87
N ILE A 732 -4.99 4.89 40.66
CA ILE A 732 -5.31 4.72 42.10
C ILE A 732 -5.02 5.95 42.97
N SER A 733 -4.32 6.97 42.44
CA SER A 733 -4.12 8.25 43.13
C SER A 733 -5.25 9.26 42.84
N GLY A 734 -6.12 8.96 41.87
CA GLY A 734 -7.18 9.81 41.37
C GLY A 734 -6.74 10.75 40.25
N ALA A 735 -5.53 10.58 39.70
CA ALA A 735 -5.06 11.34 38.55
C ALA A 735 -5.59 10.69 37.25
N PRO A 736 -6.09 11.47 36.27
CA PRO A 736 -6.53 10.92 35.00
C PRO A 736 -5.41 10.14 34.29
N LEU A 737 -5.75 8.97 33.75
CA LEU A 737 -4.84 8.24 32.86
C LEU A 737 -4.53 9.11 31.65
N ARG A 738 -3.24 9.17 31.30
CA ARG A 738 -2.78 10.02 30.20
C ARG A 738 -1.57 9.43 29.46
N VAL A 739 -1.67 9.32 28.14
CA VAL A 739 -0.56 8.98 27.23
C VAL A 739 -0.03 10.22 26.51
N GLY A 740 1.18 10.11 25.95
CA GLY A 740 1.85 11.18 25.22
C GLY A 740 2.35 12.35 26.08
N PRO A 741 3.27 13.17 25.55
CA PRO A 741 3.79 14.36 26.21
C PRO A 741 2.70 15.40 26.46
N GLU A 742 2.88 16.26 27.47
CA GLU A 742 2.11 17.49 27.61
C GLU A 742 2.49 18.44 26.48
N THR A 743 1.51 18.87 25.67
CA THR A 743 1.70 19.91 24.67
C THR A 743 1.02 21.17 25.19
N ASP A 744 1.80 22.10 25.73
CA ASP A 744 1.31 23.46 26.02
C ASP A 744 0.95 24.15 24.70
N GLY A 745 -0.12 24.96 24.70
CA GLY A 745 -0.77 25.52 23.50
C GLY A 745 0.05 26.43 22.57
N ASP A 746 1.37 26.45 22.66
CA ASP A 746 2.29 27.05 21.68
C ASP A 746 3.07 25.94 20.95
N VAL A 747 2.56 25.50 19.80
CA VAL A 747 3.09 24.33 19.09
C VAL A 747 3.42 24.67 17.64
N SER A 748 4.71 24.62 17.28
CA SER A 748 5.23 24.90 15.92
C SER A 748 5.80 23.66 15.21
N ASP A 749 5.22 22.48 15.44
CA ASP A 749 5.52 21.24 14.69
C ASP A 749 4.22 20.49 14.34
N PHE A 750 4.10 20.02 13.10
CA PHE A 750 2.97 19.22 12.59
C PHE A 750 2.70 17.94 13.39
N THR A 751 3.71 17.38 14.07
CA THR A 751 3.52 16.21 14.94
C THR A 751 2.91 16.59 16.28
N ALA A 752 3.33 17.72 16.86
CA ALA A 752 2.79 18.17 18.15
C ALA A 752 1.39 18.81 17.99
N LEU A 753 1.07 19.37 16.81
CA LEU A 753 -0.31 19.77 16.45
C LEU A 753 -1.28 18.59 16.45
N GLN A 754 -0.82 17.35 16.41
CA GLN A 754 -1.72 16.19 16.40
C GLN A 754 -2.14 15.75 17.80
N GLY A 755 -1.49 16.23 18.85
CA GLY A 755 -1.76 15.77 20.21
C GLY A 755 -1.36 14.31 20.42
N ALA A 756 -1.70 13.77 21.59
CA ALA A 756 -1.42 12.38 21.92
C ALA A 756 -2.33 11.41 21.16
N ARG A 757 -3.63 11.73 21.02
CA ARG A 757 -4.65 10.85 20.39
C ARG A 757 -4.62 9.43 20.92
N THR A 758 -5.32 9.21 22.01
CA THR A 758 -5.36 7.88 22.63
C THR A 758 -6.13 6.91 21.75
N VAL A 759 -5.49 5.80 21.44
CA VAL A 759 -6.12 4.59 20.92
C VAL A 759 -5.92 3.49 21.96
N PHE A 760 -6.84 2.54 22.04
CA PHE A 760 -6.77 1.53 23.09
C PHE A 760 -7.49 0.25 22.70
N VAL A 761 -7.24 -0.79 23.47
CA VAL A 761 -7.98 -2.05 23.50
C VAL A 761 -8.27 -2.41 24.97
N VAL A 762 -9.46 -2.94 25.20
CA VAL A 762 -9.95 -3.41 26.49
C VAL A 762 -9.81 -4.93 26.52
N GLY A 763 -9.38 -5.50 27.64
CA GLY A 763 -9.38 -6.95 27.82
C GLY A 763 -8.77 -7.36 29.15
N ASP A 764 -9.00 -8.60 29.56
CA ASP A 764 -8.37 -9.18 30.76
C ASP A 764 -6.98 -9.73 30.40
N PHE A 765 -5.95 -8.87 30.46
CA PHE A 765 -4.59 -9.23 30.08
C PHE A 765 -3.87 -10.04 31.15
N ASP A 766 -4.27 -9.91 32.41
CA ASP A 766 -3.62 -10.59 33.51
C ASP A 766 -4.39 -11.84 34.00
N GLY A 767 -5.60 -12.08 33.49
CA GLY A 767 -6.44 -13.24 33.75
C GLY A 767 -7.17 -13.18 35.09
N ASP A 768 -7.38 -12.01 35.68
CA ASP A 768 -8.02 -11.81 36.98
C ASP A 768 -9.54 -11.59 36.93
N ASP A 769 -10.14 -11.70 35.75
CA ASP A 769 -11.55 -11.49 35.45
C ASP A 769 -12.00 -10.01 35.58
N VAL A 770 -11.06 -9.05 35.53
CA VAL A 770 -11.30 -7.60 35.46
C VAL A 770 -10.69 -7.01 34.18
N ASN A 771 -11.38 -6.04 33.56
CA ASN A 771 -10.90 -5.38 32.36
C ASN A 771 -9.67 -4.48 32.65
N ASP A 772 -8.56 -4.78 31.98
CA ASP A 772 -7.37 -3.95 31.84
C ASP A 772 -7.42 -3.11 30.54
N LEU A 773 -6.41 -2.25 30.34
CA LEU A 773 -6.23 -1.51 29.09
C LEU A 773 -4.82 -1.65 28.51
N VAL A 774 -4.75 -1.69 27.19
CA VAL A 774 -3.53 -1.35 26.44
C VAL A 774 -3.79 -0.10 25.63
N LEU A 775 -2.89 0.88 25.74
CA LEU A 775 -3.02 2.22 25.16
C LEU A 775 -1.91 2.47 24.14
N GLY A 776 -2.23 3.19 23.07
CA GLY A 776 -1.28 3.68 22.07
C GLY A 776 -1.42 5.18 21.86
N ASP A 777 -0.35 5.82 21.39
CA ASP A 777 -0.36 7.26 21.07
C ASP A 777 0.20 7.61 19.68
N THR A 778 0.03 8.88 19.32
CA THR A 778 0.52 9.51 18.06
C THR A 778 2.04 9.55 17.97
N PHE A 779 2.74 9.44 19.10
CA PHE A 779 4.20 9.48 19.16
C PHE A 779 4.83 8.10 19.01
N GLY A 780 4.02 7.04 18.94
CA GLY A 780 4.50 5.71 18.68
C GLY A 780 4.61 4.82 19.92
N LYS A 781 4.18 5.27 21.09
CA LYS A 781 4.34 4.54 22.35
C LYS A 781 3.15 3.66 22.68
N VAL A 782 3.44 2.43 23.15
CA VAL A 782 2.47 1.45 23.62
C VAL A 782 2.60 1.31 25.13
N TYR A 783 1.49 1.39 25.85
CA TYR A 783 1.41 1.32 27.30
C TYR A 783 0.43 0.24 27.75
N TYR A 784 0.73 -0.43 28.86
CA TYR A 784 -0.20 -1.28 29.59
C TYR A 784 -0.67 -0.56 30.86
N ALA A 785 -1.98 -0.59 31.12
CA ALA A 785 -2.62 -0.07 32.31
C ALA A 785 -3.35 -1.22 33.03
N HIS A 786 -2.79 -1.63 34.16
CA HIS A 786 -3.29 -2.70 35.01
C HIS A 786 -4.38 -2.17 35.96
N ASN A 787 -5.57 -2.75 35.89
CA ASN A 787 -6.71 -2.41 36.73
C ASN A 787 -6.70 -3.26 38.00
N VAL A 788 -6.29 -2.65 39.12
CA VAL A 788 -6.28 -3.29 40.45
C VAL A 788 -7.58 -3.04 41.23
N GLY A 789 -8.59 -2.46 40.56
CA GLY A 789 -9.90 -2.14 41.12
C GLY A 789 -10.91 -3.29 40.99
N THR A 790 -12.16 -2.94 40.75
CA THR A 790 -13.23 -3.87 40.35
C THR A 790 -13.83 -3.40 39.03
N ALA A 791 -14.61 -4.24 38.36
CA ALA A 791 -15.25 -3.90 37.09
C ALA A 791 -16.10 -2.61 37.20
N ASP A 792 -16.96 -2.52 38.23
CA ASP A 792 -17.82 -1.35 38.50
C ASP A 792 -17.07 -0.12 39.06
N ARG A 793 -15.81 -0.28 39.47
CA ARG A 793 -14.99 0.77 40.10
C ARG A 793 -13.53 0.60 39.69
N PRO A 794 -13.19 0.91 38.43
CA PRO A 794 -11.83 0.72 37.92
C PRO A 794 -10.83 1.58 38.70
N GLY A 795 -9.64 1.04 38.90
CA GLY A 795 -8.54 1.73 39.57
C GLY A 795 -7.22 1.27 39.00
N PHE A 796 -6.58 2.12 38.20
CA PHE A 796 -5.39 1.71 37.44
C PHE A 796 -4.09 2.00 38.19
N GLU A 797 -3.11 1.12 38.06
CA GLU A 797 -1.73 1.44 38.41
C GLU A 797 -1.11 2.42 37.39
N SER A 798 0.08 2.92 37.69
CA SER A 798 0.81 3.78 36.74
C SER A 798 1.12 3.03 35.45
N LEU A 799 0.97 3.73 34.31
CA LEU A 799 1.19 3.18 32.97
C LEU A 799 2.60 2.60 32.82
N VAL A 800 2.67 1.39 32.25
CA VAL A 800 3.94 0.71 31.93
C VAL A 800 4.15 0.78 30.42
N GLU A 801 5.23 1.42 29.96
CA GLU A 801 5.60 1.39 28.54
C GLU A 801 6.08 -0.02 28.16
N ILE A 802 5.44 -0.60 27.13
CA ILE A 802 5.77 -1.94 26.62
C ILE A 802 6.36 -1.90 25.20
N GLY A 803 6.26 -0.78 24.49
CA GLY A 803 6.80 -0.68 23.13
C GLY A 803 6.86 0.72 22.53
N ASP A 804 7.66 0.85 21.46
CA ASP A 804 7.81 2.07 20.67
C ASP A 804 7.95 1.74 19.17
N LEU A 805 6.98 2.15 18.36
CA LEU A 805 6.98 2.00 16.90
C LEU A 805 7.24 3.34 16.17
N GLY A 806 7.44 4.43 16.92
CA GLY A 806 7.95 5.72 16.46
C GLY A 806 6.91 6.75 16.01
N ARG A 807 5.70 6.34 15.58
CA ARG A 807 4.62 7.30 15.24
C ARG A 807 3.25 6.64 15.09
N ARG A 808 2.17 7.35 15.43
CA ARG A 808 0.75 7.10 15.08
C ARG A 808 0.37 5.63 15.15
N LEU A 809 0.12 5.18 16.37
CA LEU A 809 -0.26 3.82 16.65
C LEU A 809 -1.74 3.54 16.47
N LEU A 810 -2.01 2.27 16.22
CA LEU A 810 -3.23 1.56 16.59
C LEU A 810 -2.82 0.29 17.31
N VAL A 811 -3.63 -0.11 18.28
CA VAL A 811 -3.41 -1.31 19.10
C VAL A 811 -4.66 -2.17 19.09
N ASP A 812 -4.43 -3.48 19.15
CA ASP A 812 -5.45 -4.51 19.30
C ASP A 812 -4.87 -5.69 20.08
N ALA A 813 -5.69 -6.69 20.44
CA ALA A 813 -5.24 -7.82 21.23
C ALA A 813 -5.91 -9.13 20.80
N THR A 814 -5.15 -10.22 20.87
CA THR A 814 -5.62 -11.61 20.66
C THR A 814 -4.62 -12.56 21.34
N ASP A 815 -5.03 -13.80 21.62
CA ASP A 815 -4.13 -14.87 21.99
C ASP A 815 -3.33 -15.36 20.77
N TRP A 816 -2.29 -14.61 20.40
CA TRP A 816 -1.55 -14.78 19.15
C TRP A 816 -0.85 -16.15 19.06
N ASN A 817 -0.44 -16.72 20.20
CA ASN A 817 0.30 -17.97 20.28
C ASN A 817 -0.53 -19.16 20.82
N ALA A 818 -1.84 -18.96 21.06
CA ALA A 818 -2.77 -19.95 21.59
C ALA A 818 -2.37 -20.52 22.97
N ASP A 819 -1.86 -19.66 23.87
CA ASP A 819 -1.45 -20.03 25.22
C ASP A 819 -2.44 -19.62 26.33
N GLY A 820 -3.59 -19.07 25.93
CA GLY A 820 -4.69 -18.66 26.78
C GLY A 820 -4.52 -17.27 27.40
N ARG A 821 -3.58 -16.45 26.92
CA ARG A 821 -3.36 -15.08 27.39
C ARG A 821 -3.42 -14.11 26.23
N LEU A 822 -4.02 -12.94 26.46
CA LEU A 822 -4.07 -11.89 25.45
C LEU A 822 -2.67 -11.32 25.21
N ASP A 823 -2.25 -11.33 23.94
CA ASP A 823 -1.07 -10.68 23.41
C ASP A 823 -1.45 -9.35 22.74
N VAL A 824 -0.50 -8.44 22.57
CA VAL A 824 -0.75 -7.11 21.99
C VAL A 824 -0.22 -7.02 20.56
N LEU A 825 -1.06 -6.52 19.66
CA LEU A 825 -0.70 -6.17 18.29
C LEU A 825 -0.67 -4.64 18.18
N ALA A 826 0.40 -4.10 17.60
CA ALA A 826 0.52 -2.67 17.36
C ALA A 826 0.90 -2.40 15.90
N GLY A 827 0.13 -1.55 15.23
CA GLY A 827 0.39 -1.05 13.88
C GLY A 827 0.73 0.43 13.91
N SER A 828 1.67 0.86 13.06
CA SER A 828 2.11 2.24 12.98
C SER A 828 1.93 2.79 11.57
N ALA A 829 1.55 4.08 11.47
CA ALA A 829 1.44 4.78 10.18
C ALA A 829 2.73 4.78 9.34
N ASN A 830 3.89 4.41 9.90
CA ASN A 830 5.14 4.25 9.14
C ASN A 830 5.31 2.86 8.49
N GLY A 831 4.29 1.99 8.56
CA GLY A 831 4.33 0.64 7.99
C GLY A 831 4.79 -0.45 8.95
N ARG A 832 5.26 -0.11 10.16
CA ARG A 832 5.69 -1.11 11.14
C ARG A 832 4.49 -1.77 11.81
N VAL A 833 4.61 -3.08 12.02
CA VAL A 833 3.72 -3.86 12.88
C VAL A 833 4.56 -4.62 13.89
N ARG A 834 4.09 -4.70 15.14
CA ARG A 834 4.73 -5.45 16.21
C ARG A 834 3.71 -6.29 16.97
N VAL A 835 4.14 -7.47 17.41
CA VAL A 835 3.40 -8.33 18.35
C VAL A 835 4.20 -8.45 19.63
N PHE A 836 3.57 -8.18 20.77
CA PHE A 836 4.16 -8.28 22.11
C PHE A 836 3.51 -9.44 22.85
N LEU A 837 4.27 -10.52 23.09
CA LEU A 837 3.75 -11.70 23.77
C LEU A 837 3.62 -11.47 25.27
N ASN A 838 2.48 -11.81 25.82
CA ASN A 838 2.21 -11.84 27.24
C ASN A 838 2.74 -13.15 27.86
N ASN A 839 3.93 -13.07 28.44
CA ASN A 839 4.55 -14.15 29.20
C ASN A 839 4.26 -14.05 30.70
N GLY A 840 3.21 -13.30 31.06
CA GLY A 840 2.73 -13.13 32.42
C GLY A 840 2.08 -14.39 32.99
N LYS A 841 1.35 -14.20 34.08
CA LYS A 841 0.60 -15.24 34.80
C LYS A 841 -0.67 -14.61 35.37
N LYS A 842 -1.61 -15.45 35.84
CA LYS A 842 -2.84 -14.98 36.50
C LYS A 842 -2.54 -13.92 37.57
N GLY A 843 -3.16 -12.74 37.47
CA GLY A 843 -2.99 -11.60 38.37
C GLY A 843 -1.72 -10.76 38.13
N ALA A 844 -0.99 -10.98 37.03
CA ALA A 844 0.19 -10.20 36.63
C ALA A 844 0.59 -10.43 35.16
N ALA A 845 0.10 -9.57 34.26
CA ALA A 845 0.54 -9.55 32.86
C ALA A 845 2.02 -9.14 32.74
N ALA A 846 2.71 -9.67 31.72
CA ALA A 846 4.10 -9.28 31.44
C ALA A 846 4.42 -9.45 29.95
N PHE A 847 4.70 -8.34 29.27
CA PHE A 847 4.94 -8.32 27.83
C PHE A 847 6.43 -8.45 27.49
N ALA A 848 6.74 -9.29 26.51
CA ALA A 848 8.07 -9.40 25.92
C ALA A 848 8.33 -8.30 24.87
N ASP A 849 9.60 -8.15 24.48
CA ASP A 849 9.99 -7.28 23.37
C ASP A 849 9.22 -7.66 22.08
N GLY A 850 8.65 -6.64 21.43
CA GLY A 850 7.81 -6.86 20.25
C GLY A 850 8.59 -7.34 19.03
N PHE A 851 8.05 -8.32 18.29
CA PHE A 851 8.62 -8.83 17.04
C PHE A 851 7.77 -8.46 15.82
N ASP A 852 8.37 -8.44 14.63
CA ASP A 852 7.67 -8.21 13.37
C ASP A 852 6.96 -9.50 12.92
N PRO A 853 5.63 -9.50 12.74
CA PRO A 853 4.90 -10.67 12.28
C PRO A 853 5.08 -10.98 10.77
N ASN A 854 5.91 -10.21 10.05
CA ASN A 854 6.20 -10.35 8.62
C ASN A 854 4.94 -10.27 7.74
N LEU A 855 4.05 -9.29 8.01
CA LEU A 855 2.89 -9.07 7.16
C LEU A 855 3.33 -8.70 5.72
N PRO A 856 2.51 -9.03 4.71
CA PRO A 856 2.62 -8.42 3.37
C PRO A 856 2.67 -6.89 3.47
N PRO A 857 3.18 -6.17 2.45
CA PRO A 857 3.29 -4.72 2.53
C PRO A 857 1.90 -4.12 2.71
N ILE A 858 1.68 -3.42 3.82
CA ILE A 858 0.42 -2.72 4.10
C ILE A 858 0.77 -1.25 4.29
N LEU A 859 0.10 -0.36 3.56
CA LEU A 859 0.27 1.07 3.75
C LEU A 859 -0.53 1.53 4.97
N GLN A 860 0.17 2.15 5.93
CA GLN A 860 -0.39 2.65 7.18
C GLN A 860 -1.25 1.59 7.91
N PRO A 861 -0.64 0.44 8.26
CA PRO A 861 -1.36 -0.69 8.82
C PRO A 861 -2.09 -0.31 10.09
N ARG A 862 -3.40 -0.46 10.04
CA ARG A 862 -4.28 -0.53 11.21
C ARG A 862 -4.50 -2.03 11.43
N VAL A 863 -3.86 -2.65 12.41
CA VAL A 863 -3.95 -4.12 12.56
C VAL A 863 -5.06 -4.46 13.55
N LEU A 864 -5.96 -5.34 13.12
CA LEU A 864 -7.07 -5.85 13.92
C LEU A 864 -7.01 -7.38 13.85
N ALA A 865 -7.16 -8.03 15.00
CA ALA A 865 -7.25 -9.48 15.09
C ALA A 865 -8.72 -9.90 15.06
N VAL A 866 -9.07 -10.84 14.18
CA VAL A 866 -10.46 -11.29 14.04
C VAL A 866 -10.53 -12.60 13.25
N ASP A 867 -11.26 -13.59 13.76
CA ASP A 867 -11.70 -14.77 13.00
C ASP A 867 -12.91 -14.42 12.10
N LEU A 868 -12.64 -13.89 10.90
CA LEU A 868 -13.71 -13.46 9.96
C LEU A 868 -14.33 -14.64 9.19
N ASN A 869 -13.60 -15.72 8.98
CA ASN A 869 -14.05 -16.92 8.25
C ASN A 869 -14.60 -18.01 9.17
N ASN A 870 -14.53 -17.83 10.48
CA ASN A 870 -15.00 -18.76 11.50
C ASN A 870 -14.34 -20.15 11.36
N ASP A 871 -13.04 -20.18 11.10
CA ASP A 871 -12.26 -21.42 10.99
C ASP A 871 -11.48 -21.77 12.28
N GLY A 872 -11.58 -20.90 13.29
CA GLY A 872 -11.10 -21.16 14.65
C GLY A 872 -9.74 -20.57 14.97
N ASP A 873 -9.18 -19.69 14.13
CA ASP A 873 -8.10 -18.79 14.54
C ASP A 873 -8.27 -17.33 14.10
N ASP A 874 -7.77 -16.42 14.92
CA ASP A 874 -7.81 -14.99 14.63
C ASP A 874 -6.86 -14.64 13.48
N ASP A 875 -7.45 -14.12 12.42
CA ASP A 875 -6.75 -13.55 11.29
C ASP A 875 -6.38 -12.10 11.52
N ILE A 876 -5.66 -11.52 10.55
CA ILE A 876 -5.32 -10.11 10.56
C ILE A 876 -6.14 -9.37 9.51
N PHE A 877 -7.04 -8.54 9.98
CA PHE A 877 -7.67 -7.53 9.15
C PHE A 877 -6.91 -6.21 9.26
N SER A 878 -6.77 -5.51 8.13
CA SER A 878 -6.22 -4.16 8.12
C SER A 878 -6.92 -3.23 7.14
N PRO A 879 -7.63 -2.18 7.62
CA PRO A 879 -8.02 -1.09 6.74
C PRO A 879 -6.78 -0.28 6.36
N SER A 880 -6.53 -0.14 5.05
CA SER A 880 -5.43 0.62 4.49
C SER A 880 -5.94 1.76 3.61
N LEU A 881 -5.09 2.75 3.32
CA LEU A 881 -5.38 3.78 2.32
C LEU A 881 -5.72 3.21 0.93
N MET A 882 -5.23 2.00 0.61
CA MET A 882 -5.47 1.33 -0.67
C MET A 882 -6.68 0.39 -0.69
N GLY A 883 -7.34 0.16 0.44
CA GLY A 883 -8.38 -0.87 0.54
C GLY A 883 -8.30 -1.63 1.85
N SER A 884 -9.36 -2.39 2.15
CA SER A 884 -9.30 -3.37 3.23
C SER A 884 -8.49 -4.58 2.82
N ILE A 885 -7.59 -5.00 3.70
CA ILE A 885 -6.73 -6.16 3.55
C ILE A 885 -7.10 -7.17 4.63
N TRP A 886 -7.03 -8.45 4.26
CA TRP A 886 -7.19 -9.58 5.18
C TRP A 886 -6.02 -10.51 4.94
N VAL A 887 -5.39 -10.93 6.02
CA VAL A 887 -4.29 -11.86 6.05
C VAL A 887 -4.69 -13.01 6.93
N GLU A 888 -4.93 -14.14 6.29
CA GLU A 888 -5.27 -15.37 6.97
C GLU A 888 -4.06 -15.85 7.78
N ARG A 889 -4.33 -16.37 8.96
CA ARG A 889 -3.33 -16.67 9.97
C ARG A 889 -2.36 -17.77 9.53
N SER A 890 -2.84 -18.80 8.85
CA SER A 890 -2.07 -19.85 8.21
C SER A 890 -1.21 -19.30 7.07
N PHE A 891 -1.69 -18.36 6.25
CA PHE A 891 -0.89 -17.69 5.24
C PHE A 891 0.33 -16.99 5.84
N LEU A 892 0.19 -16.36 7.00
CA LEU A 892 1.33 -15.76 7.71
C LEU A 892 2.36 -16.80 8.18
N ARG A 893 1.91 -18.00 8.57
CA ARG A 893 2.79 -19.07 9.05
C ARG A 893 3.53 -19.79 7.93
N GLN A 894 2.85 -20.07 6.82
CA GLN A 894 3.33 -20.99 5.78
C GLN A 894 3.38 -20.39 4.35
N GLY A 895 2.79 -19.21 4.13
CA GLY A 895 2.58 -18.65 2.80
C GLY A 895 1.52 -19.43 2.01
N TYR A 896 1.59 -19.38 0.69
CA TYR A 896 0.67 -20.15 -0.15
C TYR A 896 0.96 -21.65 -0.06
N ALA A 897 -0.08 -22.46 0.16
CA ALA A 897 0.00 -23.90 -0.06
C ALA A 897 0.31 -24.18 -1.55
N PRO A 898 1.38 -24.95 -1.87
CA PRO A 898 1.84 -25.10 -3.24
C PRO A 898 0.96 -26.08 -4.02
N GLY A 899 0.31 -25.61 -5.08
CA GLY A 899 -0.41 -26.45 -6.03
C GLY A 899 0.54 -27.14 -7.02
N ARG A 900 0.49 -28.48 -7.06
CA ARG A 900 1.21 -29.32 -8.01
C ARG A 900 0.31 -29.72 -9.18
N ILE A 901 0.69 -29.35 -10.39
CA ILE A 901 -0.02 -29.78 -11.61
C ILE A 901 0.17 -31.28 -11.81
N LEU A 902 -0.94 -32.01 -11.89
CA LEU A 902 -0.98 -33.44 -12.21
C LEU A 902 -1.18 -33.65 -13.71
N HIS A 903 -2.23 -33.04 -14.26
CA HIS A 903 -2.64 -33.19 -15.66
C HIS A 903 -3.16 -31.88 -16.25
N ILE A 904 -3.12 -31.79 -17.57
CA ILE A 904 -3.73 -30.72 -18.36
C ILE A 904 -4.56 -31.38 -19.45
N GLU A 905 -5.83 -31.00 -19.54
CA GLU A 905 -6.81 -31.65 -20.41
C GLU A 905 -7.54 -30.62 -21.27
N ALA A 906 -7.91 -31.05 -22.48
CA ALA A 906 -8.92 -30.38 -23.29
C ALA A 906 -10.25 -31.10 -23.08
N ARG A 907 -11.34 -30.34 -23.16
CA ARG A 907 -12.70 -30.90 -23.06
C ARG A 907 -12.89 -31.93 -24.18
N PRO A 908 -13.31 -33.17 -23.86
CA PRO A 908 -13.65 -34.16 -24.87
C PRO A 908 -14.78 -33.63 -25.78
N GLU A 909 -14.66 -33.86 -27.09
CA GLU A 909 -15.68 -33.52 -28.09
C GLU A 909 -17.01 -34.27 -27.89
#